data_AF-A0A8H8UED2-F1
#
_entry.id   AF-A0A8H8UED2-F1
#
_cell.length_a   1.000
_cell.length_b   1.000
_cell.length_c   1.000
_cell.angle_alpha   90.00
_cell.angle_beta   90.00
_cell.angle_gamma   90.00
#
_symmetry.space_group_name_H-M   'P 1'
#
loop_
_entity.id
_entity.type
_entity.pdbx_description
1 polymer ?
#
loop_
_entity_poly.entity_id
_entity_poly.type
_entity_poly.pdbx_seq_one_letter_code
_entity_poly.pdbx_strand_id
1 'polypeptide(L)'
;MARLSVFFHAFLSFYIALSRAAPSNSEPPTVTKRAAPPTSTVCGDIFRNAELVFPAKQAYDCLTSVPFNAAVATRFLQYFNDTIQFQSNLAYLKNPPPSYQQAPVDLVGGLAHIQTAIDNGKFANEYEFEATLQALIFSTHDAHLNLIAGILGVFTFGAAYDIASVSLDGIQLPKVYFSDDLIDSENDGDWQPSAISKINGLDAQDYLDDFAATNAIGSLESHADFNQLMTSPAQDIQSIFSTWGGNTMFYPGDELTFLLENGTQVSTNWLAIYTYPSSTGALETGGDFYNFFVLGWYPASYDPDATESSTAAPTATETDSATSTADETPAASTSSASWDNQAYPDPDIAQTDLGTFGTGFVSGYFLKQASVAVLSLPSFQEPGSAVGSFSDTVTRFLNASKAAGMQKVVIDVQQNYGGDIFLAVDTYKQFFPTQEPYGGSRMRATGPTNAMGDAITSYWESLDDSYEDYYDFYDDEWMPLTRINADTNDNFTSWNEFYGPHVYDGDSFTTTQRYDFSDQIFSTLSTQDEDDEGFSVYGTDSRPANTTQPMSRGAVAYTLDSLDNRIGVAQELLQEGSDPSSADFLPNRTTATDVWITYADINLRDQVRKGSDTPLQFVYEAATCRIFYTPQTFYNYTALWTYAANAMWNDSSLCVKDSTGYSTTSATNTTAPPSSVLPSPKASVSTDPKIGSIIMNVLSGSSPDAHSPILDAGRPTSLVAARPKNQSKLKAVEKISCLLAACPSTDYFCLKTSLTCDSKTKKAIPGSWCVPVCNPNQGGKVASTCGNSGSCQVLDSTVPGFKNTGGTLSKGRNGFCNPPAPACRTTYKPSKFTSSDVDDALDPPEKRDAVKLL
;
A
#
# COMPACT_ATOMS: atom_id res chain seq x y z
N MET A 1 -10.47 -25.89 -1.19
CA MET A 1 -9.56 -26.37 -0.11
C MET A 1 -8.20 -26.82 -0.63
N ALA A 2 -8.11 -27.71 -1.64
CA ALA A 2 -6.81 -28.14 -2.19
C ALA A 2 -5.97 -26.98 -2.76
N ARG A 3 -6.61 -25.99 -3.41
CA ARG A 3 -5.97 -24.72 -3.82
C ARG A 3 -5.45 -23.93 -2.62
N LEU A 4 -6.27 -23.65 -1.59
CA LEU A 4 -5.82 -22.93 -0.37
C LEU A 4 -4.60 -23.56 0.33
N SER A 5 -4.42 -24.89 0.29
CA SER A 5 -3.28 -25.57 0.92
C SER A 5 -1.97 -25.51 0.11
N VAL A 6 -2.03 -25.43 -1.23
CA VAL A 6 -0.84 -25.33 -2.10
C VAL A 6 -0.28 -23.91 -2.10
N PHE A 7 -1.15 -22.89 -2.06
CA PHE A 7 -0.78 -21.47 -2.00
C PHE A 7 -0.04 -21.10 -0.71
N PHE A 8 -0.28 -21.85 0.37
CA PHE A 8 0.32 -21.55 1.66
C PHE A 8 1.85 -21.79 1.71
N HIS A 9 2.37 -22.71 0.91
CA HIS A 9 3.82 -22.92 0.80
C HIS A 9 4.53 -21.79 0.01
N ALA A 10 3.80 -21.06 -0.83
CA ALA A 10 4.32 -19.98 -1.67
C ALA A 10 4.49 -18.66 -0.90
N PHE A 11 3.47 -18.27 -0.12
CA PHE A 11 3.51 -17.10 0.75
C PHE A 11 4.64 -17.20 1.81
N LEU A 12 4.94 -18.43 2.25
CA LEU A 12 6.01 -18.71 3.20
C LEU A 12 7.42 -18.57 2.58
N SER A 13 7.56 -18.85 1.28
CA SER A 13 8.86 -18.87 0.60
C SER A 13 9.41 -17.47 0.30
N PHE A 14 8.53 -16.46 0.19
CA PHE A 14 8.94 -15.07 0.04
C PHE A 14 9.58 -14.48 1.31
N TYR A 15 9.30 -15.07 2.49
CA TYR A 15 9.79 -14.57 3.79
C TYR A 15 10.93 -15.41 4.43
N ILE A 16 11.20 -16.64 3.97
CA ILE A 16 12.19 -17.54 4.63
C ILE A 16 13.66 -17.25 4.24
N ALA A 17 13.92 -16.33 3.31
CA ALA A 17 15.27 -16.09 2.81
C ALA A 17 16.21 -15.27 3.73
N LEU A 18 16.01 -15.18 5.05
CA LEU A 18 17.03 -14.66 5.98
C LEU A 18 16.89 -15.26 7.38
N SER A 19 17.75 -16.21 7.75
CA SER A 19 18.15 -16.41 9.16
C SER A 19 19.36 -17.33 9.28
N ARG A 20 20.43 -16.84 9.92
CA ARG A 20 21.61 -17.63 10.34
C ARG A 20 21.70 -17.63 11.87
N ALA A 21 21.97 -18.80 12.42
CA ALA A 21 21.91 -19.12 13.86
C ALA A 21 23.22 -18.87 14.65
N ALA A 22 23.06 -18.81 16.00
CA ALA A 22 23.98 -19.16 17.12
C ALA A 22 24.49 -17.99 18.02
N PRO A 23 25.01 -18.23 19.27
CA PRO A 23 24.75 -19.27 20.28
C PRO A 23 24.42 -18.73 21.71
N SER A 24 23.87 -19.62 22.55
CA SER A 24 23.34 -19.44 23.92
C SER A 24 24.31 -18.94 25.02
N ASN A 25 23.77 -18.25 26.06
CA ASN A 25 24.23 -18.38 27.47
C ASN A 25 23.23 -17.86 28.55
N SER A 26 22.69 -18.80 29.34
CA SER A 26 22.30 -18.81 30.78
C SER A 26 21.60 -17.62 31.50
N GLU A 27 20.37 -17.90 31.98
CA GLU A 27 19.45 -17.17 32.89
C GLU A 27 19.91 -16.94 34.36
N PRO A 28 19.28 -15.95 35.05
CA PRO A 28 18.62 -16.18 36.36
C PRO A 28 17.25 -15.42 36.54
N PRO A 29 16.45 -15.66 37.61
CA PRO A 29 15.04 -16.09 37.51
C PRO A 29 13.94 -15.02 37.73
N THR A 30 12.75 -15.41 37.25
CA THR A 30 11.45 -14.73 37.19
C THR A 30 10.78 -14.43 38.56
N VAL A 31 10.04 -13.32 38.63
CA VAL A 31 9.01 -13.07 39.66
C VAL A 31 7.68 -12.74 38.99
N THR A 32 6.78 -13.72 38.93
CA THR A 32 5.42 -13.61 38.38
C THR A 32 4.44 -12.95 39.37
N LYS A 33 3.79 -11.86 38.96
CA LYS A 33 2.49 -11.43 39.51
C LYS A 33 1.38 -11.91 38.58
N ARG A 34 0.50 -12.77 39.10
CA ARG A 34 -0.63 -13.37 38.37
C ARG A 34 -1.73 -12.32 38.14
N ALA A 35 -2.01 -11.98 36.89
CA ALA A 35 -3.15 -11.15 36.48
C ALA A 35 -4.48 -11.95 36.55
N ALA A 36 -5.61 -11.24 36.64
CA ALA A 36 -6.94 -11.85 36.58
C ALA A 36 -7.18 -12.52 35.22
N PRO A 37 -7.93 -13.64 35.15
CA PRO A 37 -8.19 -14.32 33.89
C PRO A 37 -8.97 -13.41 32.92
N PRO A 38 -8.63 -13.41 31.63
CA PRO A 38 -9.29 -12.58 30.63
C PRO A 38 -10.74 -13.01 30.37
N THR A 39 -11.56 -12.05 29.96
CA THR A 39 -13.01 -12.23 29.75
C THR A 39 -13.38 -12.94 28.44
N SER A 40 -12.45 -13.06 27.48
CA SER A 40 -12.59 -13.84 26.25
C SER A 40 -11.23 -14.32 25.75
N THR A 41 -11.14 -15.57 25.30
CA THR A 41 -9.94 -16.19 24.73
C THR A 41 -10.08 -16.54 23.25
N VAL A 42 -11.11 -16.01 22.59
CA VAL A 42 -11.52 -16.36 21.21
C VAL A 42 -10.39 -16.14 20.20
N CYS A 43 -9.58 -15.10 20.40
CA CYS A 43 -8.40 -14.82 19.61
C CYS A 43 -7.33 -15.91 19.74
N GLY A 44 -7.05 -16.37 20.96
CA GLY A 44 -6.09 -17.46 21.16
C GLY A 44 -6.58 -18.83 20.68
N ASP A 45 -7.91 -19.04 20.54
CA ASP A 45 -8.45 -20.29 20.00
C ASP A 45 -8.09 -20.48 18.52
N ILE A 46 -7.95 -19.39 17.75
CA ILE A 46 -7.51 -19.43 16.36
C ILE A 46 -6.09 -20.02 16.26
N PHE A 47 -5.16 -19.50 17.05
CA PHE A 47 -3.75 -19.90 16.97
C PHE A 47 -3.43 -21.22 17.66
N ARG A 48 -4.22 -21.64 18.65
CA ARG A 48 -4.05 -22.96 19.31
C ARG A 48 -4.21 -24.14 18.36
N ASN A 49 -4.98 -23.97 17.28
CA ASN A 49 -5.28 -25.05 16.34
C ASN A 49 -4.31 -25.09 15.15
N ALA A 50 -3.43 -24.09 14.99
CA ALA A 50 -2.52 -23.94 13.85
C ALA A 50 -3.22 -24.05 12.47
N GLU A 51 -4.52 -23.76 12.41
CA GLU A 51 -5.29 -23.71 11.17
C GLU A 51 -5.13 -22.32 10.54
N LEU A 52 -4.78 -22.31 9.26
CA LEU A 52 -4.54 -21.08 8.49
C LEU A 52 -5.78 -20.64 7.72
N VAL A 53 -6.74 -21.56 7.61
CA VAL A 53 -8.04 -21.34 7.00
C VAL A 53 -9.08 -21.92 7.95
N PHE A 54 -10.02 -21.09 8.37
CA PHE A 54 -11.03 -21.46 9.36
C PHE A 54 -12.32 -20.65 9.12
N PRO A 55 -13.46 -20.97 9.76
CA PRO A 55 -14.69 -20.23 9.56
C PRO A 55 -14.54 -18.73 9.85
N ALA A 56 -15.02 -17.88 8.94
CA ALA A 56 -14.86 -16.41 9.01
C ALA A 56 -15.35 -15.81 10.33
N LYS A 57 -16.42 -16.40 10.90
CA LYS A 57 -16.97 -16.00 12.19
C LYS A 57 -15.93 -15.99 13.33
N GLN A 58 -15.00 -16.93 13.34
CA GLN A 58 -13.99 -17.00 14.40
C GLN A 58 -13.05 -15.80 14.35
N ALA A 59 -12.61 -15.40 13.14
CA ALA A 59 -11.82 -14.19 12.95
C ALA A 59 -12.61 -12.95 13.38
N TYR A 60 -13.88 -12.82 12.96
CA TYR A 60 -14.72 -11.69 13.33
C TYR A 60 -14.95 -11.58 14.86
N ASP A 61 -15.23 -12.70 15.53
CA ASP A 61 -15.40 -12.73 16.98
C ASP A 61 -14.08 -12.34 17.70
N CYS A 62 -12.91 -12.67 17.13
CA CYS A 62 -11.62 -12.16 17.61
C CYS A 62 -11.45 -10.66 17.37
N LEU A 63 -11.58 -10.19 16.12
CA LEU A 63 -11.40 -8.79 15.74
C LEU A 63 -12.29 -7.84 16.57
N THR A 64 -13.55 -8.22 16.79
CA THR A 64 -14.49 -7.42 17.60
C THR A 64 -14.26 -7.51 19.12
N SER A 65 -13.41 -8.44 19.58
CA SER A 65 -12.97 -8.52 20.98
C SER A 65 -11.78 -7.61 21.31
N VAL A 66 -11.12 -7.05 20.29
CA VAL A 66 -9.94 -6.19 20.43
C VAL A 66 -10.36 -4.82 21.00
N PRO A 67 -9.79 -4.36 22.12
CA PRO A 67 -10.17 -3.10 22.75
C PRO A 67 -9.75 -1.89 21.90
N PHE A 68 -10.60 -0.86 21.87
CA PHE A 68 -10.30 0.40 21.20
C PHE A 68 -9.51 1.37 22.10
N ASN A 69 -8.50 2.05 21.54
CA ASN A 69 -7.78 3.13 22.22
C ASN A 69 -7.86 4.44 21.43
N ALA A 70 -8.78 5.32 21.84
CA ALA A 70 -9.02 6.61 21.19
C ALA A 70 -7.75 7.48 21.02
N ALA A 71 -6.81 7.44 21.98
CA ALA A 71 -5.61 8.24 21.91
C ALA A 71 -4.64 7.73 20.84
N VAL A 72 -4.48 6.41 20.70
CA VAL A 72 -3.66 5.78 19.65
C VAL A 72 -4.30 6.03 18.29
N ALA A 73 -5.59 5.75 18.15
CA ALA A 73 -6.35 5.99 16.92
C ALA A 73 -6.29 7.46 16.45
N THR A 74 -6.38 8.43 17.37
CA THR A 74 -6.23 9.86 17.04
C THR A 74 -4.84 10.18 16.48
N ARG A 75 -3.77 9.61 17.06
CA ARG A 75 -2.40 9.85 16.57
C ARG A 75 -2.17 9.18 15.23
N PHE A 76 -2.74 7.99 15.02
CA PHE A 76 -2.71 7.31 13.73
C PHE A 76 -3.45 8.07 12.64
N LEU A 77 -4.66 8.58 12.92
CA LEU A 77 -5.39 9.43 11.97
C LEU A 77 -4.62 10.71 11.65
N GLN A 78 -3.95 11.32 12.62
CA GLN A 78 -3.11 12.49 12.36
C GLN A 78 -1.95 12.14 11.44
N TYR A 79 -1.24 11.04 11.72
CA TYR A 79 -0.18 10.53 10.86
C TYR A 79 -0.68 10.29 9.43
N PHE A 80 -1.78 9.55 9.27
CA PHE A 80 -2.33 9.22 7.97
C PHE A 80 -2.87 10.47 7.24
N ASN A 81 -3.47 11.41 7.96
CA ASN A 81 -3.90 12.69 7.39
C ASN A 81 -2.72 13.51 6.85
N ASP A 82 -1.57 13.49 7.52
CA ASP A 82 -0.34 14.12 7.05
C ASP A 82 0.22 13.37 5.83
N THR A 83 0.15 12.04 5.80
CA THR A 83 0.52 11.19 4.65
C THR A 83 -0.31 11.52 3.41
N ILE A 84 -1.64 11.50 3.52
CA ILE A 84 -2.50 11.70 2.34
C ILE A 84 -2.38 13.12 1.76
N GLN A 85 -1.74 14.07 2.45
CA GLN A 85 -1.44 15.37 1.84
C GLN A 85 -0.51 15.26 0.61
N PHE A 86 0.22 14.15 0.48
CA PHE A 86 1.04 13.82 -0.69
C PHE A 86 0.28 13.05 -1.78
N GLN A 87 -0.93 12.54 -1.49
CA GLN A 87 -1.81 11.92 -2.49
C GLN A 87 -2.14 12.97 -3.55
N SER A 88 -1.74 12.71 -4.79
CA SER A 88 -1.79 13.69 -5.88
C SER A 88 -3.20 14.05 -6.33
N ASN A 89 -4.12 13.09 -6.28
CA ASN A 89 -5.47 13.22 -6.84
C ASN A 89 -6.56 13.69 -5.88
N LEU A 90 -6.24 14.19 -4.67
CA LEU A 90 -7.25 14.56 -3.66
C LEU A 90 -8.35 15.50 -4.19
N ALA A 91 -7.99 16.53 -4.97
CA ALA A 91 -8.97 17.47 -5.51
C ALA A 91 -9.90 16.82 -6.54
N TYR A 92 -9.36 15.95 -7.39
CA TYR A 92 -10.12 15.20 -8.40
C TYR A 92 -10.99 14.11 -7.77
N LEU A 93 -10.56 13.46 -6.68
CA LEU A 93 -11.43 12.55 -5.91
C LEU A 93 -12.65 13.30 -5.37
N LYS A 94 -12.43 14.50 -4.83
CA LYS A 94 -13.50 15.33 -4.25
C LYS A 94 -14.45 15.92 -5.30
N ASN A 95 -13.92 16.33 -6.45
CA ASN A 95 -14.67 16.96 -7.54
C ASN A 95 -14.32 16.32 -8.89
N PRO A 96 -14.67 15.04 -9.12
CA PRO A 96 -14.22 14.35 -10.31
C PRO A 96 -14.87 14.94 -11.57
N PRO A 97 -14.21 14.79 -12.74
CA PRO A 97 -14.79 15.24 -14.00
C PRO A 97 -16.13 14.52 -14.27
N PRO A 98 -17.08 15.15 -14.98
CA PRO A 98 -18.40 14.54 -15.22
C PRO A 98 -18.39 13.19 -15.94
N SER A 99 -17.27 12.83 -16.57
CA SER A 99 -17.06 11.53 -17.23
C SER A 99 -16.60 10.41 -16.29
N TYR A 100 -16.19 10.75 -15.06
CA TYR A 100 -15.79 9.77 -14.05
C TYR A 100 -17.01 8.96 -13.62
N GLN A 101 -16.83 7.64 -13.49
CA GLN A 101 -17.95 6.72 -13.26
C GLN A 101 -18.16 6.39 -11.78
N GLN A 102 -17.18 6.65 -10.92
CA GLN A 102 -17.29 6.43 -9.48
C GLN A 102 -17.81 7.68 -8.76
N ALA A 103 -18.28 7.50 -7.52
CA ALA A 103 -18.79 8.59 -6.71
C ALA A 103 -17.66 9.55 -6.28
N PRO A 104 -17.93 10.86 -6.14
CA PRO A 104 -17.01 11.80 -5.52
C PRO A 104 -16.73 11.44 -4.05
N VAL A 105 -15.47 11.56 -3.62
CA VAL A 105 -15.03 11.29 -2.25
C VAL A 105 -14.17 12.43 -1.71
N ASP A 106 -14.60 13.01 -0.59
CA ASP A 106 -13.80 13.97 0.18
C ASP A 106 -12.97 13.22 1.23
N LEU A 107 -11.83 12.66 0.82
CA LEU A 107 -10.99 11.81 1.69
C LEU A 107 -10.55 12.57 2.97
N VAL A 108 -10.07 13.80 2.83
CA VAL A 108 -9.65 14.65 3.97
C VAL A 108 -10.84 14.98 4.88
N GLY A 109 -12.00 15.31 4.30
CA GLY A 109 -13.23 15.52 5.06
C GLY A 109 -13.68 14.25 5.80
N GLY A 110 -13.57 13.09 5.16
CA GLY A 110 -13.84 11.79 5.76
C GLY A 110 -12.98 11.51 6.98
N LEU A 111 -11.66 11.73 6.91
CA LEU A 111 -10.78 11.57 8.08
C LEU A 111 -11.19 12.49 9.24
N ALA A 112 -11.59 13.74 8.95
CA ALA A 112 -12.08 14.66 9.98
C ALA A 112 -13.41 14.17 10.63
N HIS A 113 -14.27 13.51 9.87
CA HIS A 113 -15.48 12.88 10.40
C HIS A 113 -15.14 11.68 11.30
N ILE A 114 -14.16 10.85 10.92
CA ILE A 114 -13.68 9.75 11.76
C ILE A 114 -13.08 10.31 13.07
N GLN A 115 -12.25 11.35 13.01
CA GLN A 115 -11.72 11.99 14.22
C GLN A 115 -12.85 12.49 15.14
N THR A 116 -13.87 13.11 14.56
CA THR A 116 -15.06 13.56 15.32
C THR A 116 -15.79 12.37 15.97
N ALA A 117 -15.84 11.21 15.32
CA ALA A 117 -16.40 9.99 15.89
C ALA A 117 -15.55 9.44 17.04
N ILE A 118 -14.22 9.50 16.97
CA ILE A 118 -13.31 9.17 18.07
C ILE A 118 -13.59 10.08 19.27
N ASP A 119 -13.61 11.40 19.06
CA ASP A 119 -13.80 12.40 20.13
C ASP A 119 -15.14 12.23 20.86
N ASN A 120 -16.15 11.75 20.14
CA ASN A 120 -17.49 11.49 20.66
C ASN A 120 -17.68 10.05 21.19
N GLY A 121 -16.61 9.24 21.27
CA GLY A 121 -16.64 7.88 21.81
C GLY A 121 -17.56 6.94 21.04
N LYS A 122 -17.55 7.02 19.70
CA LYS A 122 -18.47 6.27 18.84
C LYS A 122 -18.03 4.85 18.51
N PHE A 123 -16.74 4.53 18.63
CA PHE A 123 -16.20 3.20 18.34
C PHE A 123 -16.24 2.31 19.58
N ALA A 124 -16.84 1.13 19.46
CA ALA A 124 -16.95 0.16 20.55
C ALA A 124 -15.70 -0.71 20.71
N ASN A 125 -14.99 -0.97 19.62
CA ASN A 125 -13.80 -1.82 19.54
C ASN A 125 -12.88 -1.35 18.39
N GLU A 126 -11.66 -1.90 18.32
CA GLU A 126 -10.67 -1.49 17.32
C GLU A 126 -11.14 -1.80 15.88
N TYR A 127 -11.83 -2.94 15.69
CA TYR A 127 -12.34 -3.35 14.38
C TYR A 127 -13.29 -2.32 13.77
N GLU A 128 -14.21 -1.73 14.56
CA GLU A 128 -15.11 -0.69 14.07
C GLU A 128 -14.37 0.56 13.60
N PHE A 129 -13.28 0.94 14.28
CA PHE A 129 -12.45 2.07 13.89
C PHE A 129 -11.67 1.78 12.60
N GLU A 130 -10.90 0.71 12.57
CA GLU A 130 -10.08 0.35 11.42
C GLU A 130 -10.94 0.08 10.18
N ALA A 131 -12.08 -0.63 10.32
CA ALA A 131 -12.99 -0.89 9.20
C ALA A 131 -13.63 0.39 8.65
N THR A 132 -13.89 1.37 9.51
CA THR A 132 -14.42 2.68 9.06
C THR A 132 -13.36 3.45 8.28
N LEU A 133 -12.10 3.45 8.74
CA LEU A 133 -10.98 4.07 8.02
C LEU A 133 -10.75 3.38 6.67
N GLN A 134 -10.71 2.04 6.66
CA GLN A 134 -10.48 1.28 5.45
C GLN A 134 -11.59 1.48 4.42
N ALA A 135 -12.85 1.51 4.85
CA ALA A 135 -13.96 1.76 3.94
C ALA A 135 -13.91 3.15 3.30
N LEU A 136 -13.44 4.17 4.04
CA LEU A 136 -13.19 5.48 3.48
C LEU A 136 -12.08 5.43 2.41
N ILE A 137 -11.01 4.68 2.65
CA ILE A 137 -9.92 4.50 1.68
C ILE A 137 -10.43 3.79 0.43
N PHE A 138 -11.12 2.65 0.56
CA PHE A 138 -11.67 1.88 -0.57
C PHE A 138 -12.69 2.69 -1.38
N SER A 139 -13.43 3.61 -0.73
CA SER A 139 -14.38 4.48 -1.44
C SER A 139 -13.73 5.39 -2.48
N THR A 140 -12.41 5.63 -2.41
CA THR A 140 -11.69 6.44 -3.40
C THR A 140 -11.56 5.75 -4.76
N HIS A 141 -11.72 4.43 -4.80
CA HIS A 141 -11.46 3.57 -5.95
C HIS A 141 -10.07 3.77 -6.58
N ASP A 142 -9.04 3.95 -5.76
CA ASP A 142 -7.64 4.12 -6.22
C ASP A 142 -6.77 2.96 -5.72
N ALA A 143 -6.39 2.06 -6.64
CA ALA A 143 -5.54 0.92 -6.35
C ALA A 143 -4.11 1.28 -5.90
N HIS A 144 -3.71 2.56 -5.96
CA HIS A 144 -2.44 3.07 -5.42
C HIS A 144 -2.61 3.81 -4.08
N LEU A 145 -3.78 3.70 -3.44
CA LEU A 145 -4.00 4.19 -2.08
C LEU A 145 -4.38 3.00 -1.18
N ASN A 146 -3.37 2.33 -0.65
CA ASN A 146 -3.53 1.14 0.18
C ASN A 146 -3.14 1.41 1.64
N LEU A 147 -3.83 0.71 2.53
CA LEU A 147 -3.48 0.64 3.94
C LEU A 147 -3.73 -0.77 4.45
N ILE A 148 -2.67 -1.44 4.88
CA ILE A 148 -2.68 -2.72 5.58
C ILE A 148 -1.98 -2.47 6.91
N ALA A 149 -2.78 -2.27 7.95
CA ALA A 149 -2.31 -1.91 9.27
C ALA A 149 -3.21 -2.51 10.34
N GLY A 150 -2.69 -2.59 11.56
CA GLY A 150 -3.49 -2.97 12.72
C GLY A 150 -4.07 -4.39 12.62
N ILE A 151 -5.27 -4.58 13.17
CA ILE A 151 -5.91 -5.89 13.21
C ILE A 151 -6.62 -6.28 11.90
N LEU A 152 -6.96 -5.31 11.03
CA LEU A 152 -7.51 -5.61 9.71
C LEU A 152 -6.50 -6.22 8.74
N GLY A 153 -5.20 -5.99 8.95
CA GLY A 153 -4.15 -6.60 8.14
C GLY A 153 -3.93 -8.10 8.39
N VAL A 154 -4.63 -8.70 9.35
CA VAL A 154 -4.33 -10.04 9.88
C VAL A 154 -5.09 -11.16 9.18
N PHE A 155 -6.29 -10.86 8.70
CA PHE A 155 -7.18 -11.84 8.07
C PHE A 155 -7.72 -11.29 6.76
N THR A 156 -7.75 -12.13 5.73
CA THR A 156 -8.62 -11.94 4.57
C THR A 156 -9.75 -12.96 4.61
N PHE A 157 -10.79 -12.72 3.82
CA PHE A 157 -11.98 -13.56 3.73
C PHE A 157 -12.18 -14.06 2.30
N GLY A 158 -12.77 -15.23 2.17
CA GLY A 158 -13.03 -15.87 0.89
C GLY A 158 -14.13 -16.91 0.93
N ALA A 159 -14.76 -17.14 -0.23
CA ALA A 159 -15.75 -18.17 -0.40
C ALA A 159 -15.08 -19.54 -0.63
N ALA A 160 -15.78 -20.62 -0.28
CA ALA A 160 -15.29 -21.98 -0.52
C ALA A 160 -15.29 -22.40 -2.01
N TYR A 161 -16.07 -21.69 -2.84
CA TYR A 161 -16.22 -21.95 -4.26
C TYR A 161 -15.90 -20.69 -5.05
N ASP A 162 -15.02 -20.82 -6.04
CA ASP A 162 -14.74 -19.77 -6.99
C ASP A 162 -15.90 -19.61 -7.98
N ILE A 163 -16.09 -18.38 -8.46
CA ILE A 163 -17.11 -18.03 -9.43
C ILE A 163 -16.50 -17.40 -10.68
N ALA A 164 -17.21 -17.55 -11.80
CA ALA A 164 -16.88 -16.92 -13.07
C ALA A 164 -18.15 -16.39 -13.75
N SER A 165 -18.00 -15.27 -14.45
CA SER A 165 -19.05 -14.65 -15.25
C SER A 165 -18.88 -15.05 -16.73
N VAL A 166 -19.80 -15.85 -17.24
CA VAL A 166 -19.69 -16.51 -18.55
C VAL A 166 -20.99 -16.36 -19.36
N SER A 167 -20.84 -16.05 -20.64
CA SER A 167 -21.92 -16.09 -21.63
C SER A 167 -21.83 -17.40 -22.41
N LEU A 168 -22.86 -18.26 -22.31
CA LEU A 168 -22.85 -19.58 -22.96
C LEU A 168 -22.80 -19.51 -24.49
N ASP A 169 -23.28 -18.41 -25.09
CA ASP A 169 -23.27 -18.21 -26.55
C ASP A 169 -22.33 -17.08 -27.01
N GLY A 170 -21.65 -16.41 -26.07
CA GLY A 170 -20.80 -15.24 -26.34
C GLY A 170 -21.55 -13.97 -26.77
N ILE A 171 -22.90 -14.01 -26.80
CA ILE A 171 -23.75 -12.93 -27.31
C ILE A 171 -24.65 -12.36 -26.21
N GLN A 172 -25.33 -13.23 -25.47
CA GLN A 172 -26.20 -12.84 -24.37
C GLN A 172 -25.36 -12.33 -23.19
N LEU A 173 -25.99 -11.53 -22.33
CA LEU A 173 -25.34 -11.10 -21.09
C LEU A 173 -24.87 -12.32 -20.30
N PRO A 174 -23.64 -12.28 -19.75
CA PRO A 174 -23.11 -13.40 -19.00
C PRO A 174 -23.91 -13.63 -17.72
N LYS A 175 -23.93 -14.88 -17.27
CA LYS A 175 -24.42 -15.26 -15.95
C LYS A 175 -23.25 -15.75 -15.11
N VAL A 176 -23.46 -15.82 -13.80
CA VAL A 176 -22.44 -16.29 -12.87
C VAL A 176 -22.61 -17.79 -12.62
N TYR A 177 -21.52 -18.54 -12.66
CA TYR A 177 -21.46 -19.98 -12.43
C TYR A 177 -20.36 -20.28 -11.42
N PHE A 178 -20.41 -21.48 -10.81
CA PHE A 178 -19.22 -22.03 -10.16
C PHE A 178 -18.17 -22.33 -11.23
N SER A 179 -16.92 -21.94 -10.96
CA SER A 179 -15.83 -22.08 -11.93
C SER A 179 -15.48 -23.53 -12.22
N ASP A 180 -15.50 -24.38 -11.20
CA ASP A 180 -15.25 -25.81 -11.34
C ASP A 180 -16.31 -26.48 -12.24
N ASP A 181 -17.59 -26.12 -12.08
CA ASP A 181 -18.68 -26.62 -12.93
C ASP A 181 -18.46 -26.30 -14.42
N LEU A 182 -17.89 -25.11 -14.72
CA LEU A 182 -17.56 -24.72 -16.10
C LEU A 182 -16.41 -25.56 -16.67
N ILE A 183 -15.37 -25.80 -15.87
CA ILE A 183 -14.18 -26.56 -16.27
C ILE A 183 -14.53 -28.03 -16.46
N ASP A 184 -15.24 -28.63 -15.50
CA ASP A 184 -15.62 -30.04 -15.51
C ASP A 184 -16.62 -30.34 -16.64
N SER A 185 -17.57 -29.45 -16.88
CA SER A 185 -18.55 -29.62 -17.98
C SER A 185 -17.89 -29.65 -19.36
N GLU A 186 -16.88 -28.81 -19.62
CA GLU A 186 -16.15 -28.82 -20.90
C GLU A 186 -15.24 -30.06 -21.05
N ASN A 187 -14.71 -30.58 -19.94
CA ASN A 187 -13.86 -31.79 -19.96
C ASN A 187 -14.68 -33.07 -20.10
N ASP A 188 -15.81 -33.18 -19.40
CA ASP A 188 -16.65 -34.38 -19.37
C ASP A 188 -17.61 -34.43 -20.56
N GLY A 189 -18.06 -33.28 -21.07
CA GLY A 189 -18.93 -33.16 -22.26
C GLY A 189 -20.38 -33.65 -22.08
N ASP A 190 -20.74 -34.18 -20.92
CA ASP A 190 -22.00 -34.91 -20.70
C ASP A 190 -23.10 -34.08 -20.00
N TRP A 191 -22.80 -32.84 -19.61
CA TRP A 191 -23.75 -31.96 -18.93
C TRP A 191 -23.46 -30.48 -19.18
N GLN A 192 -24.32 -29.58 -18.69
CA GLN A 192 -24.17 -28.13 -18.81
C GLN A 192 -24.28 -27.48 -17.43
N PRO A 193 -23.43 -26.51 -17.10
CA PRO A 193 -23.43 -25.87 -15.80
C PRO A 193 -24.69 -25.03 -15.60
N SER A 194 -25.20 -24.99 -14.37
CA SER A 194 -26.38 -24.21 -14.03
C SER A 194 -25.95 -22.90 -13.37
N ALA A 195 -26.44 -21.78 -13.88
CA ALA A 195 -26.12 -20.46 -13.33
C ALA A 195 -26.62 -20.31 -11.89
N ILE A 196 -25.90 -19.51 -11.12
CA ILE A 196 -26.28 -19.06 -9.79
C ILE A 196 -27.36 -17.99 -9.97
N SER A 197 -28.58 -18.30 -9.55
CA SER A 197 -29.72 -17.37 -9.63
C SER A 197 -29.84 -16.48 -8.39
N LYS A 198 -29.44 -17.00 -7.22
CA LYS A 198 -29.48 -16.25 -5.96
C LYS A 198 -28.32 -16.56 -5.05
N ILE A 199 -27.89 -15.54 -4.31
CA ILE A 199 -26.94 -15.63 -3.20
C ILE A 199 -27.63 -15.07 -1.96
N ASN A 200 -27.67 -15.83 -0.87
CA ASN A 200 -28.34 -15.48 0.39
C ASN A 200 -29.81 -15.02 0.19
N GLY A 201 -30.50 -15.63 -0.79
CA GLY A 201 -31.89 -15.34 -1.11
C GLY A 201 -32.13 -14.11 -2.00
N LEU A 202 -31.09 -13.32 -2.28
CA LEU A 202 -31.08 -12.15 -3.15
C LEU A 202 -30.69 -12.56 -4.58
N ASP A 203 -31.09 -11.75 -5.57
CA ASP A 203 -30.62 -11.95 -6.95
C ASP A 203 -29.09 -11.95 -7.00
N ALA A 204 -28.49 -12.90 -7.73
CA ALA A 204 -27.05 -13.10 -7.70
C ALA A 204 -26.28 -11.89 -8.25
N GLN A 205 -26.79 -11.22 -9.29
CA GLN A 205 -26.13 -10.03 -9.85
C GLN A 205 -26.20 -8.88 -8.86
N ASP A 206 -27.39 -8.61 -8.30
CA ASP A 206 -27.57 -7.52 -7.35
C ASP A 206 -26.71 -7.73 -6.08
N TYR A 207 -26.53 -8.98 -5.62
CA TYR A 207 -25.64 -9.30 -4.49
C TYR A 207 -24.16 -9.05 -4.81
N LEU A 208 -23.70 -9.51 -5.97
CA LEU A 208 -22.28 -9.39 -6.36
C LEU A 208 -21.91 -7.94 -6.71
N ASP A 209 -22.84 -7.16 -7.25
CA ASP A 209 -22.68 -5.72 -7.47
C ASP A 209 -22.42 -4.97 -6.14
N ASP A 210 -23.20 -5.29 -5.10
CA ASP A 210 -23.02 -4.72 -3.74
C ASP A 210 -21.71 -5.20 -3.10
N PHE A 211 -21.37 -6.47 -3.31
CA PHE A 211 -20.14 -7.07 -2.82
C PHE A 211 -18.90 -6.42 -3.45
N ALA A 212 -18.92 -6.20 -4.78
CA ALA A 212 -17.84 -5.53 -5.51
C ALA A 212 -17.66 -4.08 -5.06
N ALA A 213 -18.76 -3.33 -4.94
CA ALA A 213 -18.72 -1.93 -4.50
C ALA A 213 -18.13 -1.75 -3.09
N THR A 214 -18.17 -2.79 -2.27
CA THR A 214 -17.63 -2.77 -0.91
C THR A 214 -16.19 -3.29 -0.82
N ASN A 215 -15.84 -4.32 -1.60
CA ASN A 215 -14.64 -5.11 -1.38
C ASN A 215 -13.59 -5.03 -2.49
N ALA A 216 -13.93 -4.49 -3.67
CA ALA A 216 -12.93 -4.26 -4.70
C ALA A 216 -11.94 -3.18 -4.25
N ILE A 217 -10.67 -3.34 -4.62
CA ILE A 217 -9.61 -2.35 -4.30
C ILE A 217 -9.86 -1.02 -5.03
N GLY A 218 -10.66 -1.06 -6.11
CA GLY A 218 -11.11 0.10 -6.84
C GLY A 218 -10.48 0.25 -8.22
N SER A 219 -11.34 0.50 -9.19
CA SER A 219 -11.01 0.79 -10.58
C SER A 219 -11.76 2.04 -11.03
N LEU A 220 -11.31 2.63 -12.14
CA LEU A 220 -12.03 3.73 -12.79
C LEU A 220 -13.50 3.36 -13.11
N GLU A 221 -13.77 2.10 -13.43
CA GLU A 221 -15.11 1.63 -13.75
C GLU A 221 -15.60 0.50 -12.84
N SER A 222 -16.84 0.62 -12.38
CA SER A 222 -17.50 -0.34 -11.48
C SER A 222 -17.60 -1.78 -12.03
N HIS A 223 -17.62 -1.94 -13.36
CA HIS A 223 -17.63 -3.27 -13.98
C HIS A 223 -16.24 -3.92 -13.98
N ALA A 224 -15.16 -3.14 -13.89
CA ALA A 224 -13.84 -3.67 -13.63
C ALA A 224 -13.74 -4.14 -12.17
N ASP A 225 -14.33 -3.41 -11.22
CA ASP A 225 -14.47 -3.85 -9.82
C ASP A 225 -15.25 -5.17 -9.71
N PHE A 226 -16.36 -5.31 -10.46
CA PHE A 226 -17.08 -6.58 -10.56
C PHE A 226 -16.22 -7.72 -11.11
N ASN A 227 -15.37 -7.45 -12.12
CA ASN A 227 -14.48 -8.46 -12.67
C ASN A 227 -13.41 -8.93 -11.68
N GLN A 228 -13.04 -8.11 -10.68
CA GLN A 228 -12.09 -8.53 -9.63
C GLN A 228 -12.65 -9.64 -8.73
N LEU A 229 -13.99 -9.80 -8.67
CA LEU A 229 -14.62 -10.90 -7.95
C LEU A 229 -14.38 -12.26 -8.63
N MET A 230 -14.19 -12.27 -9.95
CA MET A 230 -14.15 -13.50 -10.73
C MET A 230 -12.76 -14.12 -10.69
N THR A 231 -12.68 -15.45 -10.65
CA THR A 231 -11.39 -16.14 -10.82
C THR A 231 -10.89 -16.03 -12.27
N SER A 232 -9.56 -16.06 -12.44
CA SER A 232 -8.91 -16.02 -13.75
C SER A 232 -7.62 -16.83 -13.73
N PRO A 233 -7.33 -17.64 -14.77
CA PRO A 233 -6.03 -18.31 -14.88
C PRO A 233 -4.83 -17.35 -14.86
N ALA A 234 -4.98 -16.11 -15.33
CA ALA A 234 -3.94 -15.08 -15.22
C ALA A 234 -3.66 -14.65 -13.78
N GLN A 235 -4.64 -14.71 -12.87
CA GLN A 235 -4.41 -14.50 -11.43
C GLN A 235 -3.78 -15.75 -10.79
N ASP A 236 -4.25 -16.95 -11.18
CA ASP A 236 -3.74 -18.22 -10.66
C ASP A 236 -2.21 -18.35 -10.84
N ILE A 237 -1.69 -17.99 -12.02
CA ILE A 237 -0.23 -18.06 -12.30
C ILE A 237 0.59 -17.03 -11.51
N GLN A 238 -0.05 -15.99 -10.98
CA GLN A 238 0.56 -15.00 -10.10
C GLN A 238 0.36 -15.33 -8.61
N SER A 239 -0.30 -16.46 -8.29
CA SER A 239 -0.68 -16.84 -6.92
C SER A 239 -1.57 -15.81 -6.20
N ILE A 240 -2.37 -15.05 -6.94
CA ILE A 240 -3.27 -14.02 -6.39
C ILE A 240 -4.70 -14.56 -6.33
N PHE A 241 -5.37 -14.40 -5.18
CA PHE A 241 -6.79 -14.71 -5.05
C PHE A 241 -7.65 -13.61 -5.69
N SER A 242 -8.78 -14.00 -6.30
CA SER A 242 -9.83 -13.04 -6.61
C SER A 242 -10.41 -12.46 -5.31
N THR A 243 -11.06 -11.29 -5.41
CA THR A 243 -11.72 -10.67 -4.25
C THR A 243 -12.69 -11.64 -3.60
N TRP A 244 -13.48 -12.38 -4.39
CA TRP A 244 -14.42 -13.39 -3.91
C TRP A 244 -13.74 -14.62 -3.27
N GLY A 245 -12.67 -15.11 -3.89
CA GLY A 245 -12.04 -16.39 -3.55
C GLY A 245 -11.16 -16.34 -2.30
N GLY A 246 -10.67 -15.17 -1.91
CA GLY A 246 -9.77 -15.07 -0.76
C GLY A 246 -9.14 -13.70 -0.47
N ASN A 247 -9.46 -12.68 -1.26
CA ASN A 247 -8.87 -11.34 -1.12
C ASN A 247 -9.89 -10.28 -0.67
N THR A 248 -10.88 -10.68 0.13
CA THR A 248 -11.85 -9.76 0.74
C THR A 248 -11.34 -9.29 2.11
N MET A 249 -11.33 -7.99 2.38
CA MET A 249 -10.85 -7.46 3.67
C MET A 249 -11.95 -7.34 4.73
N PHE A 250 -13.18 -7.04 4.33
CA PHE A 250 -14.29 -6.86 5.27
C PHE A 250 -14.97 -8.17 5.58
N TYR A 251 -15.39 -8.37 6.82
CA TYR A 251 -16.14 -9.56 7.20
C TYR A 251 -17.44 -9.68 6.38
N PRO A 252 -17.61 -10.73 5.55
CA PRO A 252 -18.72 -10.83 4.60
C PRO A 252 -19.95 -11.56 5.15
N GLY A 253 -19.91 -11.98 6.42
CA GLY A 253 -20.94 -12.78 7.08
C GLY A 253 -20.53 -14.21 7.41
N ASP A 254 -21.43 -14.94 8.06
CA ASP A 254 -21.15 -16.28 8.60
C ASP A 254 -21.41 -17.38 7.55
N GLU A 255 -22.63 -17.38 7.01
CA GLU A 255 -23.16 -18.39 6.08
C GLU A 255 -23.28 -17.84 4.67
N LEU A 256 -23.13 -18.72 3.68
CA LEU A 256 -23.25 -18.42 2.27
C LEU A 256 -24.11 -19.49 1.59
N THR A 257 -25.25 -19.09 1.04
CA THR A 257 -26.20 -19.99 0.38
C THR A 257 -26.43 -19.57 -1.07
N PHE A 258 -26.31 -20.54 -1.98
CA PHE A 258 -26.56 -20.39 -3.40
C PHE A 258 -27.82 -21.14 -3.82
N LEU A 259 -28.63 -20.52 -4.69
CA LEU A 259 -29.69 -21.20 -5.43
C LEU A 259 -29.36 -21.16 -6.92
N LEU A 260 -29.23 -22.32 -7.54
CA LEU A 260 -28.96 -22.46 -8.96
C LEU A 260 -30.28 -22.47 -9.76
N GLU A 261 -30.23 -22.08 -11.03
CA GLU A 261 -31.41 -22.05 -11.92
C GLU A 261 -32.10 -23.42 -12.08
N ASN A 262 -31.36 -24.52 -11.94
CA ASN A 262 -31.90 -25.89 -11.92
C ASN A 262 -32.60 -26.27 -10.60
N GLY A 263 -32.63 -25.38 -9.61
CA GLY A 263 -33.25 -25.59 -8.29
C GLY A 263 -32.33 -26.20 -7.24
N THR A 264 -31.08 -26.52 -7.57
CA THR A 264 -30.08 -26.99 -6.61
C THR A 264 -29.75 -25.89 -5.62
N GLN A 265 -29.68 -26.25 -4.34
CA GLN A 265 -29.24 -25.36 -3.27
C GLN A 265 -27.90 -25.86 -2.72
N VAL A 266 -26.95 -24.94 -2.60
CA VAL A 266 -25.62 -25.20 -2.04
C VAL A 266 -25.44 -24.25 -0.86
N SER A 267 -25.10 -24.77 0.31
CA SER A 267 -24.78 -23.97 1.49
C SER A 267 -23.36 -24.24 1.94
N THR A 268 -22.65 -23.18 2.29
CA THR A 268 -21.29 -23.19 2.83
C THR A 268 -21.15 -22.08 3.87
N ASN A 269 -19.97 -21.97 4.46
CA ASN A 269 -19.59 -20.83 5.29
C ASN A 269 -18.57 -19.97 4.54
N TRP A 270 -18.53 -18.69 4.89
CA TRP A 270 -17.37 -17.87 4.57
C TRP A 270 -16.15 -18.36 5.36
N LEU A 271 -14.98 -18.25 4.76
CA LEU A 271 -13.70 -18.63 5.35
C LEU A 271 -12.89 -17.37 5.66
N ALA A 272 -12.16 -17.40 6.76
CA ALA A 272 -11.06 -16.49 7.04
C ALA A 272 -9.74 -17.20 6.72
N ILE A 273 -8.80 -16.44 6.17
CA ILE A 273 -7.45 -16.84 5.82
C ILE A 273 -6.51 -16.00 6.67
N TYR A 274 -5.64 -16.65 7.44
CA TYR A 274 -4.61 -15.98 8.21
C TYR A 274 -3.41 -15.65 7.31
N THR A 275 -3.08 -14.37 7.20
CA THR A 275 -2.10 -13.86 6.22
C THR A 275 -0.73 -13.56 6.83
N TYR A 276 -0.54 -13.75 8.14
CA TYR A 276 0.68 -13.35 8.85
C TYR A 276 1.50 -14.57 9.33
N PRO A 277 2.43 -15.10 8.52
CA PRO A 277 3.04 -16.41 8.77
C PRO A 277 4.05 -16.46 9.93
N SER A 278 4.49 -15.31 10.47
CA SER A 278 5.50 -15.30 11.54
C SER A 278 4.93 -15.67 12.90
N SER A 279 5.77 -16.28 13.74
CA SER A 279 5.41 -16.69 15.10
C SER A 279 5.07 -15.47 15.96
N THR A 280 3.82 -15.38 16.41
CA THR A 280 3.32 -14.26 17.21
C THR A 280 3.57 -14.43 18.71
N GLY A 281 4.09 -15.59 19.12
CA GLY A 281 4.01 -16.06 20.50
C GLY A 281 2.58 -16.33 20.95
N ALA A 282 2.37 -16.49 22.26
CA ALA A 282 1.07 -16.81 22.84
C ALA A 282 0.13 -15.58 22.84
N LEU A 283 -0.61 -15.37 21.75
CA LEU A 283 -1.72 -14.43 21.71
C LEU A 283 -2.97 -15.10 22.29
N GLU A 284 -3.43 -14.70 23.47
CA GLU A 284 -4.59 -15.33 24.12
C GLU A 284 -5.87 -14.51 24.02
N THR A 285 -5.75 -13.19 24.05
CA THR A 285 -6.86 -12.24 24.24
C THR A 285 -6.90 -11.17 23.16
N GLY A 286 -8.04 -10.49 23.03
CA GLY A 286 -8.14 -9.30 22.17
C GLY A 286 -7.14 -8.20 22.57
N GLY A 287 -6.76 -8.11 23.85
CA GLY A 287 -5.72 -7.19 24.31
C GLY A 287 -4.31 -7.58 23.85
N ASP A 288 -4.01 -8.87 23.79
CA ASP A 288 -2.73 -9.36 23.24
C ASP A 288 -2.66 -9.10 21.73
N PHE A 289 -3.77 -9.33 21.03
CA PHE A 289 -3.93 -8.94 19.61
C PHE A 289 -3.68 -7.45 19.40
N TYR A 290 -4.27 -6.58 20.23
CA TYR A 290 -4.03 -5.14 20.16
C TYR A 290 -2.54 -4.83 20.33
N ASN A 291 -1.91 -5.35 21.38
CA ASN A 291 -0.49 -5.09 21.63
C ASN A 291 0.39 -5.54 20.46
N PHE A 292 0.12 -6.70 19.87
CA PHE A 292 0.95 -7.24 18.81
C PHE A 292 0.67 -6.58 17.46
N PHE A 293 -0.56 -6.68 16.96
CA PHE A 293 -0.90 -6.24 15.60
C PHE A 293 -1.16 -4.75 15.49
N VAL A 294 -1.55 -4.07 16.57
CA VAL A 294 -1.67 -2.61 16.58
C VAL A 294 -0.36 -1.99 17.06
N LEU A 295 0.19 -2.36 18.21
CA LEU A 295 1.37 -1.65 18.75
C LEU A 295 2.73 -2.22 18.32
N GLY A 296 2.77 -3.37 17.63
CA GLY A 296 4.02 -4.06 17.26
C GLY A 296 4.76 -4.67 18.46
N TRP A 297 4.07 -4.92 19.57
CA TRP A 297 4.67 -5.42 20.82
C TRP A 297 4.48 -6.92 20.97
N TYR A 298 5.60 -7.66 20.94
CA TYR A 298 5.60 -9.08 21.26
C TYR A 298 5.14 -9.32 22.70
N PRO A 299 4.42 -10.43 22.96
CA PRO A 299 4.15 -10.88 24.32
C PRO A 299 5.46 -11.01 25.12
N ALA A 300 5.45 -10.65 26.40
CA ALA A 300 6.64 -10.78 27.26
C ALA A 300 7.17 -12.22 27.41
N SER A 301 6.38 -13.22 26.98
CA SER A 301 6.72 -14.63 26.93
C SER A 301 7.26 -15.10 25.57
N TYR A 302 7.34 -14.21 24.58
CA TYR A 302 7.93 -14.52 23.28
C TYR A 302 9.44 -14.67 23.43
N ASP A 303 9.97 -15.79 22.93
CA ASP A 303 11.39 -16.10 22.89
C ASP A 303 11.72 -16.44 21.43
N PRO A 304 12.41 -15.57 20.68
CA PRO A 304 12.73 -15.78 19.27
C PRO A 304 13.69 -16.97 19.07
N ASP A 305 14.41 -17.39 20.12
CA ASP A 305 15.36 -18.51 20.10
C ASP A 305 14.74 -19.81 20.63
N ALA A 306 13.49 -19.77 21.11
CA ALA A 306 12.78 -20.98 21.47
C ALA A 306 12.51 -21.79 20.21
N THR A 307 13.25 -22.89 20.03
CA THR A 307 12.94 -23.89 19.01
C THR A 307 11.48 -24.29 19.17
N GLU A 308 10.63 -23.90 18.21
CA GLU A 308 9.21 -24.25 18.24
C GLU A 308 9.09 -25.76 18.46
N SER A 309 8.61 -26.15 19.63
CA SER A 309 8.28 -27.53 19.90
C SER A 309 7.01 -27.85 19.12
N SER A 310 7.21 -28.26 17.87
CA SER A 310 6.27 -28.89 16.94
C SER A 310 4.80 -28.89 17.40
N THR A 311 4.02 -27.91 16.96
CA THR A 311 2.63 -28.17 16.59
C THR A 311 2.66 -28.81 15.21
N ALA A 312 2.18 -30.05 15.15
CA ALA A 312 2.44 -30.99 14.07
C ALA A 312 1.84 -30.54 12.72
N ALA A 313 2.70 -30.44 11.71
CA ALA A 313 2.32 -30.69 10.33
C ALA A 313 1.77 -32.13 10.21
N PRO A 314 0.75 -32.40 9.39
CA PRO A 314 0.23 -33.75 9.22
C PRO A 314 1.30 -34.62 8.57
N THR A 315 1.77 -35.62 9.32
CA THR A 315 2.73 -36.63 8.88
C THR A 315 2.08 -37.51 7.80
N ALA A 316 2.48 -37.32 6.54
CA ALA A 316 2.28 -38.32 5.50
C ALA A 316 3.07 -39.58 5.88
N THR A 317 2.38 -40.70 5.97
CA THR A 317 2.97 -42.00 6.30
C THR A 317 3.65 -42.56 5.05
N GLU A 318 4.95 -42.34 4.88
CA GLU A 318 5.74 -43.10 3.92
C GLU A 318 6.38 -44.30 4.59
N THR A 319 6.13 -45.47 3.99
CA THR A 319 6.70 -46.75 4.42
C THR A 319 8.04 -46.93 3.71
N ASP A 320 9.10 -47.06 4.51
CA ASP A 320 10.47 -47.39 4.11
C ASP A 320 10.56 -48.56 3.14
N SER A 321 11.39 -48.41 2.10
CA SER A 321 12.29 -49.49 1.63
C SER A 321 13.46 -49.00 0.76
N ALA A 322 14.64 -49.11 1.35
CA ALA A 322 15.91 -49.61 0.79
C ALA A 322 16.69 -48.76 -0.26
N THR A 323 17.67 -48.04 0.29
CA THR A 323 19.10 -47.94 -0.10
C THR A 323 19.53 -48.47 -1.48
N SER A 324 19.99 -47.56 -2.34
CA SER A 324 21.18 -47.80 -3.18
C SER A 324 21.93 -46.51 -3.48
N THR A 325 23.20 -46.48 -3.09
CA THR A 325 24.22 -45.49 -3.42
C THR A 325 24.56 -45.50 -4.91
N ALA A 326 24.45 -44.37 -5.62
CA ALA A 326 25.19 -44.11 -6.86
C ALA A 326 25.21 -42.61 -7.22
N ASP A 327 26.44 -42.09 -7.36
CA ASP A 327 26.93 -40.90 -8.08
C ASP A 327 25.99 -39.70 -8.31
N GLU A 328 26.32 -38.61 -7.63
CA GLU A 328 26.01 -37.25 -8.04
C GLU A 328 26.64 -36.96 -9.41
N THR A 329 25.81 -36.95 -10.44
CA THR A 329 25.99 -36.09 -11.60
C THR A 329 24.85 -35.09 -11.58
N PRO A 330 25.10 -33.76 -11.63
CA PRO A 330 24.03 -32.79 -11.75
C PRO A 330 23.42 -32.96 -13.15
N ALA A 331 22.35 -33.75 -13.23
CA ALA A 331 21.49 -33.73 -14.39
C ALA A 331 20.81 -32.37 -14.40
N ALA A 332 21.20 -31.51 -15.33
CA ALA A 332 20.41 -30.36 -15.73
C ALA A 332 19.01 -30.88 -16.08
N SER A 333 18.07 -30.73 -15.15
CA SER A 333 16.66 -30.88 -15.44
C SER A 333 16.30 -29.72 -16.35
N THR A 334 16.29 -29.97 -17.65
CA THR A 334 15.53 -29.17 -18.60
C THR A 334 14.05 -29.40 -18.27
N SER A 335 13.53 -28.79 -17.20
CA SER A 335 12.10 -28.54 -17.11
C SER A 335 11.78 -27.63 -18.28
N SER A 336 10.86 -28.05 -19.14
CA SER A 336 10.28 -27.17 -20.14
C SER A 336 9.65 -25.99 -19.41
N ALA A 337 10.14 -24.77 -19.67
CA ALA A 337 9.58 -23.56 -19.11
C ALA A 337 8.08 -23.49 -19.43
N SER A 338 7.23 -23.59 -18.40
CA SER A 338 5.78 -23.64 -18.50
C SER A 338 5.16 -23.00 -17.26
N TRP A 339 3.90 -22.60 -17.38
CA TRP A 339 3.14 -22.00 -16.27
C TRP A 339 2.65 -23.01 -15.24
N ASP A 340 2.75 -24.31 -15.51
CA ASP A 340 2.13 -25.37 -14.72
C ASP A 340 0.62 -25.16 -14.49
N ASN A 341 -0.04 -24.44 -15.41
CA ASN A 341 -1.47 -24.14 -15.39
C ASN A 341 -2.13 -24.61 -16.71
N GLN A 342 -3.13 -25.47 -16.60
CA GLN A 342 -3.77 -26.13 -17.76
C GLN A 342 -4.50 -25.18 -18.70
N ALA A 343 -4.82 -23.95 -18.26
CA ALA A 343 -5.44 -22.96 -19.13
C ALA A 343 -4.48 -22.44 -20.21
N TYR A 344 -3.16 -22.48 -19.93
CA TYR A 344 -2.12 -22.04 -20.85
C TYR A 344 -1.58 -23.24 -21.64
N PRO A 345 -1.40 -23.11 -22.97
CA PRO A 345 -0.64 -24.10 -23.72
C PRO A 345 0.85 -24.01 -23.37
N ASP A 346 1.66 -24.97 -23.82
CA ASP A 346 3.12 -24.84 -23.72
C ASP A 346 3.61 -23.64 -24.56
N PRO A 347 4.49 -22.78 -24.02
CA PRO A 347 4.97 -21.60 -24.73
C PRO A 347 5.97 -21.96 -25.85
N ASP A 348 5.86 -21.26 -26.99
CA ASP A 348 6.87 -21.30 -28.05
C ASP A 348 8.12 -20.47 -27.65
N ILE A 349 7.91 -19.43 -26.84
CA ILE A 349 8.95 -18.55 -26.29
C ILE A 349 8.65 -18.37 -24.80
N ALA A 350 9.62 -18.64 -23.94
CA ALA A 350 9.51 -18.40 -22.50
C ALA A 350 10.66 -17.54 -22.01
N GLN A 351 10.40 -16.74 -20.98
CA GLN A 351 11.43 -16.15 -20.14
C GLN A 351 12.16 -17.25 -19.36
N THR A 352 13.40 -16.96 -18.97
CA THR A 352 14.12 -17.80 -18.01
C THR A 352 13.32 -17.88 -16.72
N ASP A 353 13.32 -19.06 -16.08
CA ASP A 353 12.60 -19.30 -14.83
C ASP A 353 11.11 -18.91 -14.88
N LEU A 354 10.47 -19.12 -16.05
CA LEU A 354 9.02 -19.02 -16.18
C LEU A 354 8.34 -20.06 -15.26
N GLY A 355 7.40 -19.59 -14.44
CA GLY A 355 6.54 -20.44 -13.63
C GLY A 355 5.93 -19.69 -12.45
N THR A 356 4.95 -20.29 -11.77
CA THR A 356 4.22 -19.67 -10.65
C THR A 356 5.11 -19.22 -9.48
N PHE A 357 6.25 -19.89 -9.28
CA PHE A 357 7.26 -19.57 -8.24
C PHE A 357 8.62 -19.19 -8.82
N GLY A 358 8.69 -19.04 -10.14
CA GLY A 358 9.88 -18.58 -10.82
C GLY A 358 9.89 -17.05 -10.90
N THR A 359 11.01 -16.49 -11.35
CA THR A 359 11.15 -15.03 -11.51
C THR A 359 10.52 -14.53 -12.80
N GLY A 360 10.37 -15.37 -13.82
CA GLY A 360 9.95 -14.92 -15.16
C GLY A 360 8.44 -14.88 -15.36
N PHE A 361 7.95 -13.78 -15.96
CA PHE A 361 6.53 -13.59 -16.29
C PHE A 361 6.20 -13.55 -17.79
N VAL A 362 7.18 -13.53 -18.69
CA VAL A 362 6.94 -13.39 -20.13
C VAL A 362 6.82 -14.74 -20.84
N SER A 363 5.72 -14.93 -21.56
CA SER A 363 5.51 -16.10 -22.42
C SER A 363 4.91 -15.73 -23.78
N GLY A 364 5.31 -16.46 -24.82
CA GLY A 364 4.96 -16.20 -26.20
C GLY A 364 4.46 -17.46 -26.93
N TYR A 365 3.42 -17.30 -27.74
CA TYR A 365 2.67 -18.41 -28.36
C TYR A 365 2.37 -18.13 -29.84
N PHE A 366 2.41 -19.17 -30.67
CA PHE A 366 2.12 -19.08 -32.11
C PHE A 366 0.85 -19.85 -32.49
N LEU A 367 -0.24 -19.10 -32.71
CA LEU A 367 -1.49 -19.60 -33.26
C LEU A 367 -1.35 -19.75 -34.78
N LYS A 368 -0.59 -20.77 -35.21
CA LYS A 368 -0.15 -20.98 -36.61
C LYS A 368 -1.32 -21.00 -37.62
N GLN A 369 -2.46 -21.57 -37.23
CA GLN A 369 -3.65 -21.64 -38.10
C GLN A 369 -4.24 -20.25 -38.39
N ALA A 370 -4.13 -19.31 -37.45
CA ALA A 370 -4.62 -17.95 -37.58
C ALA A 370 -3.52 -16.96 -38.05
N SER A 371 -2.26 -17.40 -38.13
CA SER A 371 -1.08 -16.52 -38.34
C SER A 371 -1.01 -15.39 -37.31
N VAL A 372 -1.35 -15.70 -36.05
CA VAL A 372 -1.34 -14.78 -34.92
C VAL A 372 -0.27 -15.24 -33.93
N ALA A 373 0.61 -14.31 -33.52
CA ALA A 373 1.45 -14.50 -32.35
C ALA A 373 0.76 -13.88 -31.12
N VAL A 374 0.98 -14.44 -29.94
CA VAL A 374 0.50 -13.90 -28.66
C VAL A 374 1.67 -13.68 -27.74
N LEU A 375 1.80 -12.47 -27.20
CA LEU A 375 2.72 -12.15 -26.11
C LEU A 375 1.89 -11.98 -24.83
N SER A 376 2.07 -12.88 -23.86
CA SER A 376 1.41 -12.84 -22.57
C SER A 376 2.31 -12.17 -21.54
N LEU A 377 1.80 -11.10 -20.94
CA LEU A 377 2.44 -10.25 -19.94
C LEU A 377 1.48 -10.10 -18.74
N PRO A 378 1.40 -11.10 -17.86
CA PRO A 378 0.56 -11.04 -16.66
C PRO A 378 1.12 -10.07 -15.60
N SER A 379 2.38 -9.64 -15.70
CA SER A 379 3.00 -8.67 -14.78
C SER A 379 4.11 -7.89 -15.50
N PHE A 380 4.35 -6.65 -15.08
CA PHE A 380 5.59 -5.90 -15.35
C PHE A 380 6.49 -5.79 -14.11
N GLN A 381 6.10 -6.43 -13.00
CA GLN A 381 6.91 -6.48 -11.78
C GLN A 381 7.89 -7.65 -11.89
N GLU A 382 9.17 -7.34 -12.05
CA GLU A 382 10.27 -8.29 -12.10
C GLU A 382 11.29 -7.92 -11.01
N PRO A 383 11.95 -8.90 -10.37
CA PRO A 383 13.13 -8.60 -9.56
C PRO A 383 14.28 -8.09 -10.46
N GLY A 384 15.20 -7.32 -9.90
CA GLY A 384 16.35 -6.75 -10.60
C GLY A 384 17.11 -7.74 -11.47
N SER A 385 17.45 -8.90 -10.91
CA SER A 385 18.08 -10.04 -11.62
C SER A 385 17.31 -10.61 -12.83
N ALA A 386 16.04 -10.28 -13.02
CA ALA A 386 15.22 -10.80 -14.12
C ALA A 386 14.84 -9.74 -15.17
N VAL A 387 15.10 -8.45 -14.92
CA VAL A 387 14.83 -7.31 -15.80
C VAL A 387 15.43 -7.52 -17.20
N GLY A 388 16.71 -7.88 -17.30
CA GLY A 388 17.37 -8.17 -18.57
C GLY A 388 16.69 -9.32 -19.33
N SER A 389 16.37 -10.41 -18.61
CA SER A 389 15.74 -11.60 -19.19
C SER A 389 14.34 -11.32 -19.73
N PHE A 390 13.56 -10.45 -19.06
CA PHE A 390 12.26 -9.98 -19.53
C PHE A 390 12.40 -9.29 -20.89
N SER A 391 13.27 -8.27 -20.95
CA SER A 391 13.48 -7.47 -22.17
C SER A 391 13.96 -8.33 -23.35
N ASP A 392 14.90 -9.24 -23.10
CA ASP A 392 15.41 -10.18 -24.09
C ASP A 392 14.33 -11.15 -24.58
N THR A 393 13.41 -11.56 -23.71
CA THR A 393 12.31 -12.45 -24.08
C THR A 393 11.36 -11.78 -25.05
N VAL A 394 11.04 -10.50 -24.85
CA VAL A 394 10.25 -9.71 -25.81
C VAL A 394 10.97 -9.61 -27.16
N THR A 395 12.28 -9.38 -27.16
CA THR A 395 13.09 -9.32 -28.40
C THR A 395 13.08 -10.66 -29.13
N ARG A 396 13.26 -11.77 -28.38
CA ARG A 396 13.18 -13.13 -28.94
C ARG A 396 11.80 -13.42 -29.50
N PHE A 397 10.74 -13.04 -28.81
CA PHE A 397 9.36 -13.20 -29.27
C PHE A 397 9.11 -12.48 -30.61
N LEU A 398 9.53 -11.22 -30.74
CA LEU A 398 9.36 -10.45 -31.98
C LEU A 398 10.13 -11.08 -33.16
N ASN A 399 11.38 -11.49 -32.93
CA ASN A 399 12.21 -12.14 -33.94
C ASN A 399 11.64 -13.50 -34.36
N ALA A 400 11.21 -14.32 -33.40
CA ALA A 400 10.62 -15.63 -33.65
C ALA A 400 9.26 -15.52 -34.34
N SER A 401 8.42 -14.54 -33.96
CA SER A 401 7.14 -14.25 -34.63
C SER A 401 7.34 -13.95 -36.11
N LYS A 402 8.32 -13.10 -36.42
CA LYS A 402 8.69 -12.76 -37.81
C LYS A 402 9.23 -13.97 -38.56
N ALA A 403 10.11 -14.76 -37.95
CA ALA A 403 10.67 -15.97 -38.55
C ALA A 403 9.60 -17.04 -38.81
N ALA A 404 8.60 -17.15 -37.93
CA ALA A 404 7.45 -18.04 -38.06
C ALA A 404 6.39 -17.54 -39.07
N GLY A 405 6.57 -16.35 -39.65
CA GLY A 405 5.64 -15.78 -40.63
C GLY A 405 4.33 -15.28 -40.04
N MET A 406 4.29 -14.99 -38.74
CA MET A 406 3.10 -14.45 -38.08
C MET A 406 2.77 -13.05 -38.62
N GLN A 407 1.49 -12.78 -38.82
CA GLN A 407 1.00 -11.56 -39.49
C GLN A 407 0.42 -10.53 -38.52
N LYS A 408 -0.01 -11.00 -37.34
CA LYS A 408 -0.69 -10.21 -36.32
C LYS A 408 -0.14 -10.61 -34.95
N VAL A 409 -0.15 -9.66 -34.00
CA VAL A 409 0.22 -9.92 -32.61
C VAL A 409 -0.94 -9.54 -31.71
N VAL A 410 -1.28 -10.42 -30.78
CA VAL A 410 -2.10 -10.12 -29.60
C VAL A 410 -1.13 -9.91 -28.45
N ILE A 411 -1.28 -8.81 -27.71
CA ILE A 411 -0.59 -8.58 -26.45
C ILE A 411 -1.64 -8.81 -25.36
N ASP A 412 -1.45 -9.86 -24.59
CA ASP A 412 -2.32 -10.22 -23.49
C ASP A 412 -1.76 -9.64 -22.18
N VAL A 413 -2.55 -8.76 -21.57
CA VAL A 413 -2.26 -8.09 -20.29
C VAL A 413 -3.39 -8.35 -19.27
N GLN A 414 -4.14 -9.45 -19.45
CA GLN A 414 -5.22 -9.80 -18.54
C GLN A 414 -4.70 -9.95 -17.12
N GLN A 415 -5.38 -9.29 -16.17
CA GLN A 415 -5.03 -9.31 -14.74
C GLN A 415 -3.58 -8.88 -14.46
N ASN A 416 -3.02 -7.99 -15.30
CA ASN A 416 -1.75 -7.34 -15.06
C ASN A 416 -1.96 -6.13 -14.15
N TYR A 417 -1.38 -6.19 -12.95
CA TYR A 417 -1.49 -5.16 -11.91
C TYR A 417 -0.50 -3.99 -12.10
N GLY A 418 0.34 -4.04 -13.14
CA GLY A 418 1.41 -3.09 -13.38
C GLY A 418 2.76 -3.65 -12.97
N GLY A 419 3.57 -2.82 -12.32
CA GLY A 419 4.97 -3.09 -11.99
C GLY A 419 5.88 -2.01 -12.57
N ASP A 420 7.03 -2.42 -13.09
CA ASP A 420 8.04 -1.48 -13.55
C ASP A 420 7.63 -0.77 -14.85
N ILE A 421 7.55 0.57 -14.79
CA ILE A 421 7.20 1.41 -15.95
C ILE A 421 8.27 1.37 -17.04
N PHE A 422 9.54 1.13 -16.71
CA PHE A 422 10.63 0.98 -17.66
C PHE A 422 10.46 -0.30 -18.48
N LEU A 423 9.98 -1.40 -17.89
CA LEU A 423 9.68 -2.63 -18.62
C LEU A 423 8.48 -2.48 -19.55
N ALA A 424 7.45 -1.74 -19.11
CA ALA A 424 6.30 -1.41 -19.96
C ALA A 424 6.71 -0.52 -21.15
N VAL A 425 7.55 0.50 -20.91
CA VAL A 425 8.07 1.40 -21.94
C VAL A 425 9.05 0.69 -22.87
N ASP A 426 9.93 -0.16 -22.33
CA ASP A 426 10.84 -1.00 -23.12
C ASP A 426 10.05 -1.92 -24.06
N THR A 427 9.07 -2.67 -23.53
CA THR A 427 8.17 -3.51 -24.34
C THR A 427 7.51 -2.69 -25.44
N TYR A 428 6.95 -1.53 -25.11
CA TYR A 428 6.34 -0.64 -26.07
C TYR A 428 7.32 -0.25 -27.18
N LYS A 429 8.52 0.22 -26.81
CA LYS A 429 9.57 0.59 -27.74
C LYS A 429 10.13 -0.61 -28.51
N GLN A 430 10.02 -1.85 -28.05
CA GLN A 430 10.40 -2.99 -28.89
C GLN A 430 9.43 -3.23 -30.06
N PHE A 431 8.11 -3.08 -29.84
CA PHE A 431 7.10 -3.15 -30.92
C PHE A 431 7.13 -1.92 -31.81
N PHE A 432 7.35 -0.79 -31.17
CA PHE A 432 7.22 0.52 -31.72
C PHE A 432 8.54 1.26 -31.43
N PRO A 433 9.67 0.84 -32.03
CA PRO A 433 11.03 1.37 -31.72
C PRO A 433 11.17 2.85 -32.03
N THR A 434 10.24 3.25 -32.83
CA THR A 434 9.99 4.55 -33.32
C THR A 434 9.39 5.44 -32.22
N GLN A 435 8.54 4.88 -31.40
CA GLN A 435 7.52 5.64 -30.76
C GLN A 435 7.98 6.11 -29.39
N GLU A 436 8.26 7.41 -29.23
CA GLU A 436 8.63 7.97 -27.93
C GLU A 436 7.40 8.20 -27.06
N PRO A 437 7.10 7.33 -26.08
CA PRO A 437 5.90 7.48 -25.30
C PRO A 437 5.93 8.78 -24.48
N TYR A 438 4.79 9.48 -24.45
CA TYR A 438 4.62 10.63 -23.58
C TYR A 438 4.17 10.16 -22.19
N GLY A 439 5.12 10.04 -21.25
CA GLY A 439 4.87 9.73 -19.84
C GLY A 439 4.95 10.98 -18.95
N GLY A 440 4.05 11.94 -19.17
CA GLY A 440 4.00 13.18 -18.39
C GLY A 440 3.39 12.94 -17.01
N SER A 441 4.12 13.25 -15.94
CA SER A 441 3.65 13.11 -14.56
C SER A 441 3.84 14.39 -13.75
N ARG A 442 3.07 14.56 -12.67
CA ARG A 442 3.20 15.68 -11.74
C ARG A 442 2.79 15.29 -10.32
N MET A 443 3.32 16.00 -9.33
CA MET A 443 3.07 15.78 -7.90
C MET A 443 2.27 16.94 -7.32
N ARG A 444 1.65 16.73 -6.17
CA ARG A 444 0.99 17.80 -5.42
C ARG A 444 2.04 18.75 -4.81
N ALA A 445 1.96 20.02 -5.14
CA ALA A 445 2.90 21.06 -4.69
C ALA A 445 2.41 21.69 -3.37
N THR A 446 2.79 21.06 -2.26
CA THR A 446 2.47 21.51 -0.89
C THR A 446 3.69 22.10 -0.18
N GLY A 447 3.49 22.67 1.02
CA GLY A 447 4.60 23.12 1.86
C GLY A 447 5.60 22.00 2.19
N PRO A 448 5.13 20.82 2.65
CA PRO A 448 5.99 19.65 2.84
C PRO A 448 6.73 19.19 1.58
N THR A 449 6.03 19.08 0.43
CA THR A 449 6.68 18.77 -0.86
C THR A 449 7.82 19.72 -1.16
N ASN A 450 7.63 21.03 -0.93
CA ASN A 450 8.67 22.03 -1.18
C ASN A 450 9.87 21.85 -0.25
N ALA A 451 9.61 21.66 1.04
CA ALA A 451 10.67 21.52 2.03
C ALA A 451 11.53 20.27 1.77
N MET A 452 10.90 19.16 1.42
CA MET A 452 11.60 17.91 1.09
C MET A 452 12.47 18.07 -0.15
N GLY A 453 11.88 18.50 -1.27
CA GLY A 453 12.62 18.58 -2.52
C GLY A 453 13.69 19.67 -2.55
N ASP A 454 13.46 20.83 -1.91
CA ASP A 454 14.48 21.87 -1.78
C ASP A 454 15.69 21.37 -1.00
N ALA A 455 15.47 20.66 0.12
CA ALA A 455 16.53 20.10 0.93
C ALA A 455 17.31 18.99 0.20
N ILE A 456 16.60 18.01 -0.37
CA ILE A 456 17.20 16.86 -1.04
C ILE A 456 17.93 17.28 -2.31
N THR A 457 17.31 18.13 -3.15
CA THR A 457 17.95 18.64 -4.37
C THR A 457 19.20 19.46 -4.04
N SER A 458 19.13 20.34 -3.03
CA SER A 458 20.30 21.14 -2.61
C SER A 458 21.44 20.28 -2.07
N TYR A 459 21.13 19.18 -1.39
CA TYR A 459 22.13 18.23 -0.91
C TYR A 459 22.81 17.53 -2.09
N TRP A 460 22.02 16.98 -3.01
CA TRP A 460 22.53 16.28 -4.18
C TRP A 460 23.42 17.18 -5.06
N GLU A 461 23.06 18.45 -5.26
CA GLU A 461 23.88 19.44 -5.98
C GLU A 461 25.26 19.69 -5.33
N SER A 462 25.42 19.35 -4.04
CA SER A 462 26.70 19.45 -3.32
C SER A 462 27.59 18.21 -3.48
N LEU A 463 27.04 17.12 -4.02
CA LEU A 463 27.72 15.85 -4.25
C LEU A 463 28.40 15.82 -5.63
N ASP A 464 29.37 14.93 -5.76
CA ASP A 464 29.93 14.50 -7.04
C ASP A 464 29.83 12.96 -7.17
N ASP A 465 30.18 12.43 -8.33
CA ASP A 465 30.08 11.00 -8.67
C ASP A 465 31.02 10.08 -7.85
N SER A 466 31.82 10.63 -6.93
CA SER A 466 32.65 9.86 -6.00
C SER A 466 31.94 9.50 -4.70
N TYR A 467 30.75 10.07 -4.44
CA TYR A 467 29.92 9.78 -3.28
C TYR A 467 28.84 8.75 -3.62
N GLU A 468 28.65 7.75 -2.76
CA GLU A 468 27.58 6.73 -2.93
C GLU A 468 26.19 7.40 -2.97
N ASP A 469 25.94 8.36 -2.08
CA ASP A 469 24.73 9.18 -2.03
C ASP A 469 24.38 9.85 -3.37
N TYR A 470 25.37 10.12 -4.24
CA TYR A 470 25.09 10.68 -5.57
C TYR A 470 24.18 9.76 -6.39
N TYR A 471 24.42 8.45 -6.30
CA TYR A 471 23.63 7.42 -6.98
C TYR A 471 22.35 7.09 -6.22
N ASP A 472 22.38 7.07 -4.88
CA ASP A 472 21.19 6.78 -4.05
C ASP A 472 20.04 7.79 -4.22
N PHE A 473 20.36 9.02 -4.64
CA PHE A 473 19.37 10.07 -4.91
C PHE A 473 19.17 10.33 -6.42
N TYR A 474 19.87 9.63 -7.30
CA TYR A 474 19.91 9.93 -8.74
C TYR A 474 18.54 9.76 -9.42
N ASP A 475 17.75 8.79 -9.00
CA ASP A 475 16.40 8.52 -9.50
C ASP A 475 15.30 8.81 -8.46
N ASP A 476 15.65 9.52 -7.38
CA ASP A 476 14.75 9.82 -6.27
C ASP A 476 13.64 10.81 -6.65
N GLU A 477 12.39 10.55 -6.26
CA GLU A 477 11.21 11.39 -6.61
C GLU A 477 11.32 12.84 -6.13
N TRP A 478 12.14 13.13 -5.13
CA TRP A 478 12.37 14.47 -4.58
C TRP A 478 13.57 15.19 -5.20
N MET A 479 14.27 14.55 -6.14
CA MET A 479 15.41 15.11 -6.89
C MET A 479 15.08 15.13 -8.39
N PRO A 480 14.60 16.26 -8.96
CA PRO A 480 14.07 16.30 -10.32
C PRO A 480 15.11 16.57 -11.41
N LEU A 481 16.40 16.80 -11.07
CA LEU A 481 17.39 17.32 -12.02
C LEU A 481 17.83 16.31 -13.09
N THR A 482 17.63 15.02 -12.84
CA THR A 482 17.82 13.92 -13.81
C THR A 482 16.57 13.65 -14.67
N ARG A 483 15.53 14.47 -14.52
CA ARG A 483 14.26 14.31 -15.23
C ARG A 483 14.02 15.43 -16.22
N ILE A 484 13.21 15.12 -17.22
CA ILE A 484 12.90 16.02 -18.33
C ILE A 484 11.71 16.89 -17.96
N ASN A 485 11.84 18.20 -18.12
CA ASN A 485 10.72 19.13 -18.12
C ASN A 485 9.89 18.92 -19.39
N ALA A 486 8.61 18.56 -19.23
CA ALA A 486 7.76 18.18 -20.36
C ALA A 486 7.44 19.35 -21.32
N ASP A 487 7.59 20.60 -20.86
CA ASP A 487 7.33 21.80 -21.66
C ASP A 487 8.54 22.20 -22.53
N THR A 488 9.75 22.08 -21.99
CA THR A 488 10.99 22.45 -22.69
C THR A 488 11.63 21.28 -23.43
N ASN A 489 11.37 20.05 -22.96
CA ASN A 489 12.06 18.83 -23.39
C ASN A 489 13.57 18.84 -23.09
N ASP A 490 13.97 19.61 -22.07
CA ASP A 490 15.31 19.62 -21.48
C ASP A 490 15.21 19.16 -20.01
N ASN A 491 16.33 18.74 -19.40
CA ASN A 491 16.33 18.40 -17.97
C ASN A 491 16.04 19.63 -17.10
N PHE A 492 15.40 19.41 -15.95
CA PHE A 492 15.22 20.48 -14.97
C PHE A 492 16.57 21.02 -14.49
N THR A 493 16.66 22.34 -14.35
CA THR A 493 17.88 23.03 -13.94
C THR A 493 17.91 23.42 -12.48
N SER A 494 16.78 23.32 -11.77
CA SER A 494 16.67 23.59 -10.34
C SER A 494 15.36 23.04 -9.75
N TRP A 495 15.32 22.83 -8.44
CA TRP A 495 14.08 22.52 -7.72
C TRP A 495 12.97 23.56 -7.96
N ASN A 496 13.32 24.85 -7.99
CA ASN A 496 12.37 25.94 -8.22
C ASN A 496 11.70 25.89 -9.60
N GLU A 497 12.39 25.37 -10.62
CA GLU A 497 11.80 25.14 -11.94
C GLU A 497 10.76 24.02 -11.90
N PHE A 498 11.06 22.95 -11.15
CA PHE A 498 10.18 21.79 -10.99
C PHE A 498 8.97 22.07 -10.10
N TYR A 499 9.14 22.69 -8.93
CA TYR A 499 8.11 22.78 -7.89
C TYR A 499 6.82 23.52 -8.33
N GLY A 500 6.93 24.50 -9.23
CA GLY A 500 5.81 25.36 -9.60
C GLY A 500 5.45 26.35 -8.47
N PRO A 501 4.17 26.57 -8.11
CA PRO A 501 3.04 25.69 -8.40
C PRO A 501 2.19 26.12 -9.60
N HIS A 502 1.62 25.13 -10.29
CA HIS A 502 0.54 25.28 -11.27
C HIS A 502 -0.79 24.88 -10.63
N VAL A 503 -1.84 25.69 -10.82
CA VAL A 503 -3.14 25.45 -10.14
C VAL A 503 -4.13 24.76 -11.07
N TYR A 504 -4.58 23.57 -10.67
CA TYR A 504 -5.56 22.76 -11.41
C TYR A 504 -6.62 22.22 -10.46
N ASP A 505 -7.89 22.29 -10.85
CA ASP A 505 -9.05 21.81 -10.08
C ASP A 505 -9.09 22.24 -8.59
N GLY A 506 -8.52 23.41 -8.29
CA GLY A 506 -8.46 23.95 -6.92
C GLY A 506 -7.30 23.45 -6.07
N ASP A 507 -6.37 22.66 -6.64
CA ASP A 507 -5.12 22.24 -6.00
C ASP A 507 -3.88 22.78 -6.73
N SER A 508 -2.71 22.65 -6.11
CA SER A 508 -1.42 23.08 -6.62
C SER A 508 -0.55 21.89 -6.99
N PHE A 509 0.10 21.93 -8.15
CA PHE A 509 0.91 20.86 -8.70
C PHE A 509 2.27 21.35 -9.18
N THR A 510 3.24 20.43 -9.22
CA THR A 510 4.56 20.66 -9.83
C THR A 510 4.46 20.85 -11.33
N THR A 511 5.51 21.40 -11.95
CA THR A 511 5.71 21.37 -13.40
C THR A 511 5.70 19.92 -13.87
N THR A 512 5.06 19.66 -15.02
CA THR A 512 4.97 18.28 -15.55
C THR A 512 6.35 17.79 -15.94
N GLN A 513 6.75 16.66 -15.37
CA GLN A 513 8.00 15.98 -15.66
C GLN A 513 7.79 14.78 -16.58
N ARG A 514 8.89 14.27 -17.12
CA ARG A 514 9.00 12.96 -17.76
C ARG A 514 10.28 12.29 -17.28
N TYR A 515 10.25 10.97 -17.18
CA TYR A 515 11.48 10.20 -17.04
C TYR A 515 12.35 10.30 -18.30
N ASP A 516 13.65 10.34 -18.09
CA ASP A 516 14.63 10.26 -19.16
C ASP A 516 14.99 8.79 -19.42
N PHE A 517 14.24 8.15 -20.31
CA PHE A 517 14.52 6.76 -20.69
C PHE A 517 15.86 6.62 -21.44
N SER A 518 16.49 7.71 -21.89
CA SER A 518 17.80 7.67 -22.54
C SER A 518 18.97 7.67 -21.55
N ASP A 519 18.70 7.97 -20.29
CA ASP A 519 19.66 7.89 -19.20
C ASP A 519 19.74 6.44 -18.69
N GLN A 520 20.85 5.78 -19.01
CA GLN A 520 21.10 4.39 -18.61
C GLN A 520 21.28 4.26 -17.09
N ILE A 521 21.87 5.25 -16.42
CA ILE A 521 22.07 5.21 -14.97
C ILE A 521 20.71 5.31 -14.29
N PHE A 522 19.89 6.28 -14.71
CA PHE A 522 18.52 6.43 -14.21
C PHE A 522 17.73 5.13 -14.42
N SER A 523 17.78 4.57 -15.63
CA SER A 523 17.05 3.34 -15.95
C SER A 523 17.50 2.15 -15.10
N THR A 524 18.82 1.97 -14.92
CA THR A 524 19.41 0.87 -14.12
C THR A 524 18.99 0.96 -12.65
N LEU A 525 19.05 2.16 -12.07
CA LEU A 525 18.69 2.38 -10.67
C LEU A 525 17.18 2.20 -10.46
N SER A 526 16.36 2.74 -11.36
CA SER A 526 14.90 2.62 -11.25
C SER A 526 14.38 1.20 -11.42
N THR A 527 15.05 0.36 -12.24
CA THR A 527 14.72 -1.06 -12.36
C THR A 527 15.44 -1.94 -11.34
N GLN A 528 16.35 -1.37 -10.55
CA GLN A 528 17.25 -2.10 -9.65
C GLN A 528 17.99 -3.25 -10.38
N ASP A 529 18.35 -3.02 -11.64
CA ASP A 529 18.96 -4.06 -12.47
C ASP A 529 20.32 -4.48 -11.87
N GLU A 530 20.49 -5.79 -11.71
CA GLU A 530 21.66 -6.37 -11.05
C GLU A 530 22.78 -6.74 -12.05
N ASP A 531 22.51 -6.61 -13.36
CA ASP A 531 23.48 -6.92 -14.40
C ASP A 531 24.61 -5.85 -14.46
N ASP A 532 25.86 -6.31 -14.61
CA ASP A 532 27.05 -5.45 -14.66
C ASP A 532 27.00 -4.36 -15.77
N GLU A 533 26.25 -4.61 -16.85
CA GLU A 533 26.11 -3.69 -17.98
C GLU A 533 24.97 -2.67 -17.78
N GLY A 534 24.09 -2.89 -16.80
CA GLY A 534 22.92 -2.08 -16.48
C GLY A 534 21.80 -2.12 -17.53
N PHE A 535 20.64 -1.61 -17.14
CA PHE A 535 19.44 -1.65 -17.99
C PHE A 535 19.39 -0.47 -18.95
N SER A 536 19.15 -0.77 -20.23
CA SER A 536 18.90 0.23 -21.28
C SER A 536 17.58 -0.05 -21.99
N VAL A 537 16.66 0.91 -21.87
CA VAL A 537 15.38 0.89 -22.59
C VAL A 537 15.62 0.80 -24.09
N TYR A 538 14.88 -0.07 -24.79
CA TYR A 538 14.98 -0.19 -26.24
C TYR A 538 14.71 1.14 -26.94
N GLY A 539 15.46 1.44 -27.99
CA GLY A 539 15.29 2.62 -28.82
C GLY A 539 15.91 3.90 -28.27
N THR A 540 16.81 3.81 -27.31
CA THR A 540 17.63 4.92 -26.77
C THR A 540 18.99 4.97 -27.47
N ASP A 541 19.83 5.97 -27.20
CA ASP A 541 21.16 6.04 -27.80
C ASP A 541 22.06 4.86 -27.39
N SER A 542 21.91 4.34 -26.17
CA SER A 542 22.61 3.14 -25.70
C SER A 542 22.07 1.85 -26.37
N ARG A 543 20.82 1.87 -26.87
CA ARG A 543 20.17 0.74 -27.56
C ARG A 543 19.31 1.22 -28.75
N PRO A 544 19.90 1.70 -29.85
CA PRO A 544 19.22 2.53 -30.85
C PRO A 544 18.14 1.80 -31.66
N ALA A 545 17.07 2.53 -31.92
CA ALA A 545 15.95 2.14 -32.76
C ALA A 545 16.03 2.74 -34.18
N ASN A 546 15.23 2.21 -35.10
CA ASN A 546 15.31 2.56 -36.53
C ASN A 546 14.19 3.46 -37.09
N THR A 547 13.37 4.24 -36.34
CA THR A 547 12.48 5.38 -36.84
C THR A 547 11.69 6.12 -35.73
N THR A 548 10.52 6.85 -35.86
CA THR A 548 9.81 7.56 -34.71
C THR A 548 8.20 7.66 -34.60
N GLN A 549 7.52 7.63 -33.39
CA GLN A 549 6.14 8.18 -32.88
C GLN A 549 5.04 7.30 -32.09
N PRO A 550 4.37 7.71 -30.96
CA PRO A 550 4.35 7.36 -29.49
C PRO A 550 3.12 6.65 -28.79
N MET A 551 3.24 6.16 -27.51
CA MET A 551 2.29 6.16 -26.32
C MET A 551 2.68 5.23 -25.10
N SER A 552 2.50 5.65 -23.83
CA SER A 552 2.41 4.77 -22.62
C SER A 552 1.42 5.34 -21.57
N ARG A 553 0.97 4.54 -20.59
CA ARG A 553 0.02 4.91 -19.51
C ARG A 553 0.48 4.31 -18.17
N GLY A 554 0.27 5.02 -17.07
CA GLY A 554 0.40 4.49 -15.70
C GLY A 554 0.41 5.62 -14.67
N ALA A 555 -0.02 5.40 -13.43
CA ALA A 555 0.23 6.26 -12.26
C ALA A 555 1.41 5.67 -11.46
N VAL A 556 1.94 6.38 -10.45
CA VAL A 556 3.01 5.82 -9.61
C VAL A 556 2.63 5.81 -8.13
N ALA A 557 2.55 4.59 -7.58
CA ALA A 557 2.49 4.34 -6.15
C ALA A 557 3.83 4.67 -5.49
N TYR A 558 3.78 5.19 -4.27
CA TYR A 558 4.93 5.46 -3.44
C TYR A 558 4.66 4.98 -2.03
N THR A 559 5.51 4.10 -1.52
CA THR A 559 5.28 3.45 -0.23
C THR A 559 5.45 4.44 0.92
N LEU A 560 4.72 4.21 2.01
CA LEU A 560 4.82 5.04 3.21
C LEU A 560 6.18 4.94 3.88
N ASP A 561 6.85 3.78 3.80
CA ASP A 561 8.21 3.61 4.32
C ASP A 561 9.20 4.51 3.57
N SER A 562 9.17 4.49 2.23
CA SER A 562 9.99 5.39 1.42
C SER A 562 9.66 6.86 1.71
N LEU A 563 8.38 7.23 1.83
CA LEU A 563 7.99 8.60 2.18
C LEU A 563 8.51 9.02 3.56
N ASP A 564 8.36 8.18 4.58
CA ASP A 564 8.80 8.47 5.93
C ASP A 564 10.32 8.54 6.04
N ASN A 565 11.02 7.65 5.34
CA ASN A 565 12.48 7.69 5.19
C ASN A 565 12.92 9.04 4.58
N ARG A 566 12.32 9.44 3.45
CA ARG A 566 12.68 10.70 2.78
C ARG A 566 12.30 11.94 3.58
N ILE A 567 11.22 11.91 4.35
CA ILE A 567 10.90 12.96 5.32
C ILE A 567 12.01 13.03 6.38
N GLY A 568 12.46 11.90 6.92
CA GLY A 568 13.54 11.81 7.90
C GLY A 568 14.86 12.40 7.37
N VAL A 569 15.26 12.00 6.16
CA VAL A 569 16.43 12.55 5.46
C VAL A 569 16.31 14.06 5.30
N ALA A 570 15.18 14.56 4.79
CA ALA A 570 14.97 16.00 4.61
C ALA A 570 15.04 16.76 5.95
N GLN A 571 14.45 16.20 7.01
CA GLN A 571 14.54 16.77 8.36
C GLN A 571 16.00 16.87 8.83
N GLU A 572 16.80 15.82 8.64
CA GLU A 572 18.21 15.80 9.02
C GLU A 572 19.01 16.87 8.25
N LEU A 573 18.87 16.92 6.92
CA LEU A 573 19.50 17.94 6.07
C LEU A 573 19.15 19.37 6.49
N LEU A 574 17.88 19.63 6.82
CA LEU A 574 17.42 20.94 7.28
C LEU A 574 17.94 21.31 8.68
N GLN A 575 18.14 20.32 9.56
CA GLN A 575 18.74 20.52 10.88
C GLN A 575 20.24 20.85 10.79
N GLU A 576 20.94 20.23 9.84
CA GLU A 576 22.36 20.49 9.58
C GLU A 576 22.60 21.83 8.87
N GLY A 577 21.60 22.29 8.11
CA GLY A 577 21.59 23.54 7.36
C GLY A 577 21.55 24.83 8.19
N SER A 578 21.43 25.97 7.49
CA SER A 578 21.50 27.31 8.09
C SER A 578 20.17 27.82 8.68
N ASP A 579 19.06 27.11 8.48
CA ASP A 579 17.75 27.43 9.06
C ASP A 579 17.09 26.23 9.77
N PRO A 580 17.53 25.89 10.99
CA PRO A 580 16.96 24.79 11.79
C PRO A 580 15.47 24.96 12.11
N SER A 581 14.87 26.15 11.88
CA SER A 581 13.43 26.36 12.11
C SER A 581 12.54 25.77 11.00
N SER A 582 13.14 25.35 9.89
CA SER A 582 12.47 24.64 8.79
C SER A 582 12.39 23.12 8.97
N ALA A 583 13.16 22.56 9.92
CA ALA A 583 13.24 21.12 10.17
C ALA A 583 11.97 20.48 10.74
N ASP A 584 11.02 21.29 11.23
CA ASP A 584 9.76 20.82 11.82
C ASP A 584 8.56 20.96 10.85
N PHE A 585 8.80 20.90 9.53
CA PHE A 585 7.74 21.06 8.51
C PHE A 585 6.69 19.94 8.56
N LEU A 586 7.10 18.76 9.03
CA LEU A 586 6.27 17.63 9.43
C LEU A 586 6.76 17.11 10.78
N PRO A 587 5.90 16.46 11.59
CA PRO A 587 6.36 15.76 12.79
C PRO A 587 7.40 14.68 12.44
N ASN A 588 8.25 14.28 13.39
CA ASN A 588 9.13 13.12 13.19
C ASN A 588 8.25 11.86 13.10
N ARG A 589 8.23 11.20 11.94
CA ARG A 589 7.34 10.07 11.64
C ARG A 589 7.97 8.71 11.94
N THR A 590 9.29 8.59 11.85
CA THR A 590 10.08 7.38 12.13
C THR A 590 10.02 6.85 13.59
N THR A 591 9.53 7.66 14.53
CA THR A 591 9.31 7.25 15.93
C THR A 591 7.88 7.46 16.42
N ALA A 592 6.96 7.90 15.55
CA ALA A 592 5.63 8.38 15.94
C ALA A 592 4.48 7.44 15.55
N THR A 593 4.74 6.35 14.83
CA THR A 593 3.71 5.37 14.48
C THR A 593 3.43 4.48 15.70
N ASP A 594 2.36 4.79 16.42
CA ASP A 594 1.82 3.92 17.48
C ASP A 594 1.04 2.73 16.92
N VAL A 595 0.73 2.74 15.62
CA VAL A 595 0.07 1.64 14.91
C VAL A 595 1.07 1.02 13.95
N TRP A 596 1.16 -0.31 13.98
CA TRP A 596 1.97 -1.12 13.08
C TRP A 596 1.32 -1.15 11.70
N ILE A 597 2.08 -0.69 10.70
CA ILE A 597 1.68 -0.70 9.30
C ILE A 597 2.51 -1.79 8.62
N THR A 598 1.84 -2.82 8.12
CA THR A 598 2.48 -3.89 7.36
C THR A 598 2.81 -3.41 5.95
N TYR A 599 1.89 -2.69 5.34
CA TYR A 599 2.06 -2.11 4.01
C TYR A 599 1.13 -0.92 3.83
N ALA A 600 1.62 0.13 3.17
CA ALA A 600 0.78 1.22 2.71
C ALA A 600 1.48 1.99 1.60
N ASP A 601 0.69 2.55 0.70
CA ASP A 601 1.15 3.39 -0.39
C ASP A 601 0.17 4.54 -0.66
N ILE A 602 0.65 5.50 -1.44
CA ILE A 602 -0.13 6.61 -1.96
C ILE A 602 0.15 6.79 -3.44
N ASN A 603 -0.81 7.36 -4.15
CA ASN A 603 -0.64 7.86 -5.49
C ASN A 603 0.14 9.18 -5.44
N LEU A 604 1.46 9.08 -5.44
CA LEU A 604 2.35 10.25 -5.34
C LEU A 604 2.31 11.10 -6.61
N ARG A 605 2.09 10.47 -7.77
CA ARG A 605 2.13 11.13 -9.08
C ARG A 605 0.94 10.81 -9.96
N ASP A 606 0.23 11.88 -10.29
CA ASP A 606 -0.75 11.89 -11.36
C ASP A 606 -0.04 11.90 -12.70
N GLN A 607 -0.49 11.02 -13.59
CA GLN A 607 -0.04 11.04 -14.98
C GLN A 607 -1.06 11.72 -15.85
N VAL A 608 -0.57 12.57 -16.75
CA VAL A 608 -1.36 13.53 -17.50
C VAL A 608 -0.99 13.46 -18.97
N ARG A 609 -1.96 13.70 -19.85
CA ARG A 609 -1.70 13.83 -21.29
C ARG A 609 -1.17 15.23 -21.60
N LYS A 610 -0.39 15.34 -22.68
CA LYS A 610 0.09 16.64 -23.15
C LYS A 610 -1.08 17.60 -23.39
N GLY A 611 -1.08 18.74 -22.70
CA GLY A 611 -2.13 19.76 -22.80
C GLY A 611 -3.44 19.40 -22.09
N SER A 612 -3.45 18.37 -21.23
CA SER A 612 -4.57 18.02 -20.37
C SER A 612 -4.19 18.22 -18.91
N ASP A 613 -5.13 18.76 -18.13
CA ASP A 613 -4.97 18.88 -16.68
C ASP A 613 -5.61 17.71 -15.94
N THR A 614 -6.45 16.90 -16.58
CA THR A 614 -7.10 15.75 -15.93
C THR A 614 -6.12 14.58 -15.81
N PRO A 615 -5.89 14.04 -14.59
CA PRO A 615 -5.10 12.82 -14.40
C PRO A 615 -5.74 11.63 -15.11
N LEU A 616 -4.91 10.74 -15.63
CA LEU A 616 -5.33 9.59 -16.44
C LEU A 616 -6.24 8.63 -15.67
N GLN A 617 -6.11 8.50 -14.34
CA GLN A 617 -7.05 7.67 -13.56
C GLN A 617 -8.48 8.23 -13.47
N PHE A 618 -8.77 9.41 -14.02
CA PHE A 618 -10.13 9.95 -14.18
C PHE A 618 -10.59 10.00 -15.65
N VAL A 619 -9.77 9.54 -16.59
CA VAL A 619 -10.05 9.58 -18.03
C VAL A 619 -10.54 8.22 -18.50
N TYR A 620 -11.81 8.15 -18.91
CA TYR A 620 -12.39 6.95 -19.50
C TYR A 620 -11.84 6.69 -20.91
N GLU A 621 -11.47 5.43 -21.15
CA GLU A 621 -10.92 4.95 -22.41
C GLU A 621 -11.70 3.75 -22.94
N ALA A 622 -12.53 3.99 -23.94
CA ALA A 622 -13.37 2.99 -24.55
C ALA A 622 -12.53 1.90 -25.23
N ALA A 623 -12.88 0.64 -24.93
CA ALA A 623 -12.43 -0.49 -25.71
C ALA A 623 -12.92 -0.38 -27.16
N THR A 624 -12.12 -0.87 -28.12
CA THR A 624 -12.55 -0.95 -29.53
C THR A 624 -13.63 -2.02 -29.73
N CYS A 625 -13.49 -3.13 -29.01
CA CYS A 625 -14.39 -4.27 -29.00
C CYS A 625 -14.37 -4.86 -27.59
N ARG A 626 -15.55 -5.22 -27.07
CA ARG A 626 -15.66 -6.05 -25.87
C ARG A 626 -16.10 -7.44 -26.26
N ILE A 627 -15.66 -8.45 -25.52
CA ILE A 627 -16.07 -9.84 -25.68
C ILE A 627 -16.46 -10.38 -24.30
N PHE A 628 -17.36 -11.35 -24.25
CA PHE A 628 -17.62 -12.11 -23.04
C PHE A 628 -16.78 -13.39 -23.03
N TYR A 629 -16.42 -13.86 -21.83
CA TYR A 629 -15.96 -15.23 -21.70
C TYR A 629 -17.10 -16.19 -22.05
N THR A 630 -16.75 -17.27 -22.74
CA THR A 630 -17.57 -18.45 -23.00
C THR A 630 -16.99 -19.63 -22.23
N PRO A 631 -17.74 -20.74 -22.04
CA PRO A 631 -17.20 -21.94 -21.43
C PRO A 631 -15.88 -22.39 -22.09
N GLN A 632 -15.81 -22.30 -23.42
CA GLN A 632 -14.63 -22.69 -24.20
C GLN A 632 -13.43 -21.75 -24.04
N THR A 633 -13.63 -20.50 -23.64
CA THR A 633 -12.55 -19.49 -23.57
C THR A 633 -12.12 -19.16 -22.15
N PHE A 634 -12.96 -19.45 -21.14
CA PHE A 634 -12.69 -19.10 -19.75
C PHE A 634 -11.41 -19.77 -19.20
N TYR A 635 -11.24 -21.07 -19.48
CA TYR A 635 -10.12 -21.87 -18.98
C TYR A 635 -9.28 -22.49 -20.11
N ASN A 636 -9.30 -21.89 -21.30
CA ASN A 636 -8.46 -22.29 -22.43
C ASN A 636 -8.01 -21.04 -23.19
N TYR A 637 -6.79 -20.59 -22.92
CA TYR A 637 -6.29 -19.32 -23.43
C TYR A 637 -5.98 -19.38 -24.93
N THR A 638 -5.68 -20.57 -25.47
CA THR A 638 -5.59 -20.75 -26.93
C THR A 638 -6.93 -20.40 -27.60
N ALA A 639 -8.04 -20.86 -27.04
CA ALA A 639 -9.38 -20.54 -27.54
C ALA A 639 -9.73 -19.06 -27.32
N LEU A 640 -9.40 -18.50 -26.15
CA LEU A 640 -9.61 -17.08 -25.83
C LEU A 640 -8.87 -16.15 -26.80
N TRP A 641 -7.57 -16.34 -26.97
CA TRP A 641 -6.77 -15.51 -27.88
C TRP A 641 -7.23 -15.65 -29.33
N THR A 642 -7.65 -16.86 -29.73
CA THR A 642 -8.25 -17.08 -31.05
C THR A 642 -9.57 -16.32 -31.20
N TYR A 643 -10.44 -16.35 -30.18
CA TYR A 643 -11.69 -15.60 -30.16
C TYR A 643 -11.44 -14.09 -30.25
N ALA A 644 -10.56 -13.55 -29.41
CA ALA A 644 -10.20 -12.13 -29.41
C ALA A 644 -9.61 -11.69 -30.77
N ALA A 645 -8.71 -12.49 -31.35
CA ALA A 645 -8.15 -12.22 -32.67
C ALA A 645 -9.23 -12.23 -33.77
N ASN A 646 -10.16 -13.18 -33.73
CA ASN A 646 -11.26 -13.24 -34.69
C ASN A 646 -12.19 -12.03 -34.53
N ALA A 647 -12.56 -11.68 -33.30
CA ALA A 647 -13.42 -10.53 -33.01
C ALA A 647 -12.81 -9.21 -33.55
N MET A 648 -11.50 -9.06 -33.39
CA MET A 648 -10.79 -7.86 -33.83
C MET A 648 -10.60 -7.74 -35.34
N TRP A 649 -10.31 -8.84 -36.04
CA TRP A 649 -9.85 -8.77 -37.43
C TRP A 649 -10.71 -9.49 -38.47
N ASN A 650 -11.54 -10.44 -38.06
CA ASN A 650 -12.21 -11.35 -38.99
C ASN A 650 -13.74 -11.23 -38.91
N ASP A 651 -14.30 -11.11 -37.71
CA ASP A 651 -15.73 -11.11 -37.47
C ASP A 651 -16.12 -10.20 -36.30
N SER A 652 -16.51 -8.96 -36.61
CA SER A 652 -16.95 -8.00 -35.60
C SER A 652 -18.27 -8.37 -34.92
N SER A 653 -19.00 -9.39 -35.38
CA SER A 653 -20.22 -9.86 -34.72
C SER A 653 -19.94 -10.62 -33.42
N LEU A 654 -18.69 -11.05 -33.22
CA LEU A 654 -18.20 -11.63 -31.96
C LEU A 654 -18.02 -10.57 -30.85
N CYS A 655 -18.00 -9.28 -31.21
CA CYS A 655 -18.01 -8.20 -30.25
C CYS A 655 -19.40 -8.07 -29.62
N VAL A 656 -19.44 -7.76 -28.33
CA VAL A 656 -20.67 -7.44 -27.61
C VAL A 656 -21.43 -6.36 -28.37
N LYS A 657 -22.73 -6.59 -28.56
CA LYS A 657 -23.60 -5.66 -29.28
C LYS A 657 -23.48 -4.25 -28.70
N ASP A 658 -23.37 -3.25 -29.57
CA ASP A 658 -23.25 -1.83 -29.22
C ASP A 658 -21.98 -1.47 -28.40
N SER A 659 -20.96 -2.35 -28.33
CA SER A 659 -19.67 -2.07 -27.66
C SER A 659 -18.60 -1.45 -28.55
N THR A 660 -18.85 -1.33 -29.86
CA THR A 660 -17.88 -0.86 -30.85
C THR A 660 -18.17 0.58 -31.30
N GLY A 661 -17.16 1.26 -31.86
CA GLY A 661 -17.31 2.62 -32.41
C GLY A 661 -17.11 3.77 -31.42
N TYR A 662 -16.73 3.48 -30.18
CA TYR A 662 -16.47 4.47 -29.12
C TYR A 662 -14.97 4.75 -28.93
N SER A 663 -14.12 3.81 -29.35
CA SER A 663 -12.66 3.97 -29.38
C SER A 663 -12.20 4.51 -30.72
N THR A 664 -11.20 5.40 -30.72
CA THR A 664 -10.44 5.70 -31.93
C THR A 664 -8.96 5.76 -31.58
N THR A 665 -8.10 5.28 -32.49
CA THR A 665 -6.64 5.19 -32.30
C THR A 665 -5.94 6.54 -32.11
N SER A 666 -6.66 7.66 -32.19
CA SER A 666 -6.12 9.02 -32.08
C SER A 666 -6.91 9.93 -31.14
N ALA A 667 -7.99 9.45 -30.50
CA ALA A 667 -8.75 10.26 -29.56
C ALA A 667 -8.08 10.25 -28.19
N THR A 668 -7.84 11.44 -27.65
CA THR A 668 -7.43 11.64 -26.25
C THR A 668 -8.59 11.62 -25.28
N ASN A 669 -9.84 11.68 -25.78
CA ASN A 669 -11.09 11.62 -25.02
C ASN A 669 -12.07 10.69 -25.75
N THR A 670 -12.43 9.58 -25.13
CA THR A 670 -13.44 8.66 -25.67
C THR A 670 -14.77 8.85 -24.94
N THR A 671 -15.88 8.52 -25.60
CA THR A 671 -17.20 8.51 -24.97
C THR A 671 -17.53 7.11 -24.45
N ALA A 672 -18.10 7.01 -23.26
CA ALA A 672 -18.60 5.74 -22.75
C ALA A 672 -19.72 5.17 -23.64
N PRO A 673 -19.73 3.85 -23.92
CA PRO A 673 -20.87 3.21 -24.56
C PRO A 673 -22.11 3.27 -23.64
N PRO A 674 -23.32 3.03 -24.19
CA PRO A 674 -24.55 3.01 -23.41
C PRO A 674 -24.49 2.05 -22.21
N SER A 675 -25.23 2.38 -21.14
CA SER A 675 -25.30 1.55 -19.93
C SER A 675 -25.90 0.16 -20.14
N SER A 676 -26.53 -0.11 -21.29
CA SER A 676 -26.93 -1.48 -21.68
C SER A 676 -25.75 -2.39 -22.02
N VAL A 677 -24.59 -1.81 -22.32
CA VAL A 677 -23.30 -2.48 -22.61
C VAL A 677 -22.35 -2.38 -21.42
N LEU A 678 -22.58 -1.35 -20.60
CA LEU A 678 -21.94 -1.09 -19.31
C LEU A 678 -23.00 -1.10 -18.22
N PRO A 679 -23.53 -2.26 -17.82
CA PRO A 679 -24.39 -2.28 -16.66
C PRO A 679 -23.58 -1.75 -15.49
N SER A 680 -23.90 -0.52 -15.07
CA SER A 680 -23.48 -0.01 -13.77
C SER A 680 -24.22 -0.82 -12.72
N PRO A 681 -23.56 -1.20 -11.62
CA PRO A 681 -24.24 -1.69 -10.43
C PRO A 681 -25.47 -0.83 -10.15
N LYS A 682 -26.62 -1.47 -9.89
CA LYS A 682 -27.74 -0.72 -9.32
C LYS A 682 -27.26 -0.14 -7.98
N ALA A 683 -27.74 1.06 -7.64
CA ALA A 683 -27.42 1.67 -6.34
C ALA A 683 -27.65 0.64 -5.22
N SER A 684 -26.63 0.43 -4.39
CA SER A 684 -26.60 -0.53 -3.29
C SER A 684 -27.94 -0.58 -2.57
N VAL A 685 -28.56 -1.75 -2.58
CA VAL A 685 -29.64 -2.09 -1.65
C VAL A 685 -28.98 -2.83 -0.50
N SER A 686 -28.10 -2.14 0.25
CA SER A 686 -27.35 -2.73 1.35
C SER A 686 -28.29 -3.52 2.27
N THR A 687 -28.13 -4.85 2.28
CA THR A 687 -28.88 -5.74 3.17
C THR A 687 -28.03 -6.32 4.28
N ASP A 688 -26.71 -6.08 4.32
CA ASP A 688 -25.88 -6.45 5.47
C ASP A 688 -25.90 -5.31 6.52
N PRO A 689 -26.59 -5.48 7.67
CA PRO A 689 -26.89 -4.40 8.59
C PRO A 689 -25.70 -3.90 9.39
N LYS A 690 -24.49 -4.47 9.30
CA LYS A 690 -23.41 -4.16 10.26
C LYS A 690 -22.39 -3.17 9.74
N ILE A 691 -21.76 -3.41 8.59
CA ILE A 691 -20.68 -2.54 8.08
C ILE A 691 -21.26 -1.31 7.37
N GLY A 692 -22.23 -1.52 6.46
CA GLY A 692 -22.94 -0.44 5.78
C GLY A 692 -23.65 0.51 6.74
N SER A 693 -24.20 0.01 7.86
CA SER A 693 -24.84 0.89 8.86
C SER A 693 -23.82 1.63 9.73
N ILE A 694 -22.70 1.04 10.12
CA ILE A 694 -21.65 1.73 10.91
C ILE A 694 -21.00 2.83 10.05
N ILE A 695 -20.60 2.49 8.82
CA ILE A 695 -20.02 3.44 7.85
C ILE A 695 -21.02 4.54 7.52
N MET A 696 -22.27 4.19 7.16
CA MET A 696 -23.27 5.22 6.84
C MET A 696 -23.67 6.03 8.07
N ASN A 697 -23.74 5.48 9.28
CA ASN A 697 -24.06 6.26 10.49
C ASN A 697 -22.92 7.22 10.86
N VAL A 698 -21.66 6.83 10.68
CA VAL A 698 -20.48 7.68 10.95
C VAL A 698 -20.32 8.74 9.86
N LEU A 699 -20.49 8.40 8.58
CA LEU A 699 -20.29 9.31 7.45
C LEU A 699 -21.52 10.20 7.13
N SER A 700 -22.75 9.76 7.42
CA SER A 700 -23.97 10.54 7.13
C SER A 700 -24.36 11.53 8.24
N GLY A 701 -23.69 11.51 9.40
CA GLY A 701 -24.02 12.38 10.54
C GLY A 701 -25.41 12.15 11.14
N SER A 702 -26.10 11.06 10.78
CA SER A 702 -27.46 10.75 11.23
C SER A 702 -27.42 10.00 12.56
N SER A 703 -27.72 10.70 13.66
CA SER A 703 -27.97 10.05 14.96
C SER A 703 -29.31 9.29 14.92
N PRO A 704 -29.41 8.07 15.46
CA PRO A 704 -30.69 7.54 15.93
C PRO A 704 -31.22 8.44 17.06
N ASP A 705 -32.54 8.63 17.09
CA ASP A 705 -33.26 9.66 17.81
C ASP A 705 -32.96 9.84 19.31
N ALA A 706 -32.67 11.11 19.63
CA ALA A 706 -33.19 11.95 20.72
C ALA A 706 -33.74 11.32 22.01
N HIS A 707 -33.01 11.58 23.11
CA HIS A 707 -33.59 12.24 24.28
C HIS A 707 -32.83 13.55 24.58
N SER A 708 -33.47 14.68 24.27
CA SER A 708 -33.06 16.05 24.64
C SER A 708 -33.61 16.44 26.04
N PRO A 709 -33.36 17.66 26.59
CA PRO A 709 -32.15 18.51 26.60
C PRO A 709 -31.84 19.10 28.00
N ILE A 710 -30.63 19.65 28.21
CA ILE A 710 -30.45 20.86 29.05
C ILE A 710 -29.46 21.84 28.37
N LEU A 711 -30.05 22.87 27.75
CA LEU A 711 -29.65 24.27 27.47
C LEU A 711 -28.22 24.73 27.86
N ASP A 712 -27.40 25.24 26.93
CA ASP A 712 -27.29 26.66 26.44
C ASP A 712 -26.20 27.42 27.24
N ALA A 713 -25.29 28.27 26.74
CA ALA A 713 -25.19 29.08 25.53
C ALA A 713 -23.72 29.52 25.33
N GLY A 714 -23.34 29.92 24.11
CA GLY A 714 -22.19 30.82 23.92
C GLY A 714 -21.39 30.73 22.61
N ARG A 715 -21.93 31.24 21.50
CA ARG A 715 -21.14 31.81 20.39
C ARG A 715 -20.32 33.02 20.94
N PRO A 716 -19.18 33.47 20.36
CA PRO A 716 -19.14 33.92 18.97
C PRO A 716 -17.79 33.87 18.20
N THR A 717 -17.92 33.77 16.86
CA THR A 717 -17.20 34.48 15.77
C THR A 717 -15.69 34.77 15.80
N SER A 718 -15.03 34.36 14.70
CA SER A 718 -14.09 35.11 13.82
C SER A 718 -13.16 36.14 14.46
N LEU A 719 -11.85 36.04 14.18
CA LEU A 719 -11.03 37.18 13.74
C LEU A 719 -9.63 36.75 13.27
N VAL A 720 -9.36 37.09 12.01
CA VAL A 720 -8.05 37.27 11.38
C VAL A 720 -7.16 38.20 12.20
N ALA A 721 -5.89 37.87 12.44
CA ALA A 721 -4.88 38.86 12.86
C ALA A 721 -3.42 38.50 12.51
N ALA A 722 -2.89 39.28 11.57
CA ALA A 722 -1.51 39.69 11.26
C ALA A 722 -0.32 39.25 12.14
N ARG A 723 0.78 38.89 11.45
CA ARG A 723 2.18 38.86 11.94
C ARG A 723 2.66 40.23 12.46
N PRO A 724 3.41 40.29 13.57
CA PRO A 724 4.35 41.38 13.83
C PRO A 724 5.80 40.96 13.55
N LYS A 725 6.49 41.80 12.77
CA LYS A 725 7.95 41.87 12.66
C LYS A 725 8.52 42.47 13.94
N ASN A 726 9.40 41.73 14.65
CA ASN A 726 10.61 42.25 15.30
C ASN A 726 11.27 41.18 16.17
N GLN A 727 12.48 40.78 15.77
CA GLN A 727 13.44 40.10 16.63
C GLN A 727 13.94 41.08 17.70
N SER A 728 13.80 40.71 18.97
CA SER A 728 14.64 41.24 20.05
C SER A 728 14.78 40.24 21.20
N LYS A 729 15.98 39.68 21.32
CA LYS A 729 16.69 39.11 22.49
C LYS A 729 15.81 38.71 23.70
N LEU A 730 15.65 37.40 23.92
CA LEU A 730 15.25 36.86 25.22
C LEU A 730 16.25 37.27 26.30
N LYS A 731 15.74 37.78 27.41
CA LYS A 731 16.50 37.90 28.66
C LYS A 731 16.74 36.49 29.23
N ALA A 732 17.98 36.29 29.65
CA ALA A 732 18.58 35.09 30.21
C ALA A 732 17.65 34.18 31.03
N VAL A 733 17.61 32.90 30.65
CA VAL A 733 17.55 31.80 31.64
C VAL A 733 18.80 31.95 32.48
N GLU A 734 18.68 32.41 33.73
CA GLU A 734 19.80 32.35 34.66
C GLU A 734 20.23 30.89 34.80
N LYS A 735 21.47 30.56 34.41
CA LYS A 735 22.09 29.24 34.56
C LYS A 735 22.34 28.93 36.04
N ILE A 736 21.29 28.84 36.85
CA ILE A 736 21.37 28.47 38.26
C ILE A 736 21.15 26.96 38.34
N SER A 737 22.22 26.23 38.63
CA SER A 737 22.14 24.83 39.04
C SER A 737 21.50 24.77 40.43
N CYS A 738 20.45 23.96 40.63
CA CYS A 738 19.84 23.83 41.97
C CYS A 738 20.75 22.95 42.85
N LEU A 739 21.34 23.52 43.91
CA LEU A 739 22.16 22.77 44.88
C LEU A 739 21.24 21.96 45.80
N LEU A 740 21.53 20.68 46.04
CA LEU A 740 20.71 19.79 46.88
C LEU A 740 19.21 19.77 46.47
N ALA A 741 18.95 19.98 45.17
CA ALA A 741 17.64 20.01 44.54
C ALA A 741 16.68 21.15 44.97
N ALA A 742 17.18 22.19 45.63
CA ALA A 742 16.40 23.38 45.97
C ALA A 742 16.76 24.56 45.05
N CYS A 743 15.74 25.23 44.51
CA CYS A 743 15.91 26.43 43.69
C CYS A 743 15.58 27.69 44.51
N PRO A 744 16.03 28.90 44.11
CA PRO A 744 16.04 30.09 44.97
C PRO A 744 14.66 30.60 45.44
N SER A 745 13.59 30.25 44.73
CA SER A 745 12.21 30.58 45.10
C SER A 745 11.21 29.54 44.59
N THR A 746 9.98 29.60 45.09
CA THR A 746 8.86 28.74 44.66
C THR A 746 8.31 29.06 43.27
N ASP A 747 8.80 30.13 42.64
CA ASP A 747 8.48 30.47 41.25
C ASP A 747 9.33 29.66 40.24
N TYR A 748 10.25 28.81 40.72
CA TYR A 748 11.10 27.95 39.91
C TYR A 748 11.02 26.48 40.34
N PHE A 749 11.07 25.59 39.36
CA PHE A 749 11.11 24.14 39.49
C PHE A 749 12.52 23.60 39.22
N CYS A 750 12.98 22.64 40.02
CA CYS A 750 14.26 21.96 39.78
C CYS A 750 14.05 20.84 38.76
N LEU A 751 14.34 21.10 37.49
CA LEU A 751 14.23 20.11 36.43
C LEU A 751 15.57 19.41 36.22
N LYS A 752 15.57 18.07 36.26
CA LYS A 752 16.70 17.28 35.75
C LYS A 752 16.62 17.24 34.24
N THR A 753 17.50 17.98 33.58
CA THR A 753 17.57 18.06 32.11
C THR A 753 18.98 18.45 31.66
N SER A 754 19.28 18.33 30.38
CA SER A 754 20.56 18.71 29.81
C SER A 754 20.42 20.08 29.16
N LEU A 755 21.00 21.14 29.73
CA LEU A 755 20.92 22.51 29.18
C LEU A 755 22.25 23.08 28.70
N THR A 756 23.33 22.34 28.91
CA THR A 756 24.68 22.77 28.56
C THR A 756 25.40 21.67 27.80
N CYS A 757 26.18 22.06 26.81
CA CYS A 757 27.06 21.13 26.10
C CYS A 757 28.41 21.03 26.80
N ASP A 758 28.98 19.84 26.82
CA ASP A 758 30.37 19.65 27.17
C ASP A 758 31.25 20.33 26.11
N SER A 759 32.19 21.15 26.58
CA SER A 759 33.00 21.98 25.68
C SER A 759 33.94 21.16 24.80
N LYS A 760 34.27 19.93 25.19
CA LYS A 760 35.17 19.02 24.47
C LYS A 760 34.42 17.97 23.66
N THR A 761 33.48 17.26 24.27
CA THR A 761 32.78 16.14 23.62
C THR A 761 31.57 16.59 22.80
N LYS A 762 31.15 17.85 22.95
CA LYS A 762 29.95 18.40 22.31
C LYS A 762 28.70 17.54 22.52
N LYS A 763 28.65 16.77 23.61
CA LYS A 763 27.45 16.07 24.08
C LYS A 763 26.72 16.94 25.10
N ALA A 764 25.40 16.81 25.15
CA ALA A 764 24.60 17.45 26.19
C ALA A 764 24.96 16.87 27.57
N ILE A 765 25.22 17.72 28.56
CA ILE A 765 25.55 17.31 29.93
C ILE A 765 24.27 17.28 30.76
N PRO A 766 23.89 16.11 31.34
CA PRO A 766 22.79 16.03 32.28
C PRO A 766 23.06 16.86 33.54
N GLY A 767 22.10 17.68 33.95
CA GLY A 767 22.20 18.52 35.14
C GLY A 767 20.85 18.79 35.79
N SER A 768 20.85 19.51 36.92
CA SER A 768 19.64 19.94 37.62
C SER A 768 19.55 21.46 37.58
N TRP A 769 18.51 22.00 36.95
CA TRP A 769 18.40 23.42 36.61
C TRP A 769 17.12 24.05 37.16
N CYS A 770 17.20 25.32 37.60
CA CYS A 770 16.00 26.10 37.94
C CYS A 770 15.26 26.50 36.65
N VAL A 771 14.05 26.02 36.43
CA VAL A 771 13.17 26.47 35.33
C VAL A 771 11.92 27.16 35.87
N PRO A 772 11.36 28.20 35.23
CA PRO A 772 10.18 28.89 35.76
C PRO A 772 8.96 27.96 35.87
N VAL A 773 8.12 28.17 36.90
CA VAL A 773 6.81 27.51 37.05
C VAL A 773 5.78 28.30 36.23
N CYS A 774 4.88 27.59 35.55
CA CYS A 774 3.86 28.15 34.67
C CYS A 774 2.47 27.53 34.94
N ASN A 775 1.42 28.02 34.26
CA ASN A 775 0.07 27.46 34.34
C ASN A 775 -0.36 26.90 32.98
N PRO A 776 -0.50 25.57 32.82
CA PRO A 776 -0.83 24.95 31.54
C PRO A 776 -2.27 25.24 31.09
N ASN A 777 -3.17 25.67 31.99
CA ASN A 777 -4.60 25.87 31.69
C ASN A 777 -4.98 27.29 31.22
N GLN A 778 -4.00 28.19 31.03
CA GLN A 778 -4.23 29.53 30.46
C GLN A 778 -3.64 29.62 29.04
N GLY A 779 -4.41 29.16 28.05
CA GLY A 779 -4.00 29.15 26.64
C GLY A 779 -3.36 30.46 26.15
N GLY A 780 -2.32 30.33 25.31
CA GLY A 780 -1.67 31.41 24.53
C GLY A 780 -0.89 32.49 25.29
N LYS A 781 -1.21 32.79 26.56
CA LYS A 781 -0.55 33.87 27.33
C LYS A 781 0.78 33.47 27.99
N VAL A 782 1.08 32.17 28.06
CA VAL A 782 2.26 31.61 28.77
C VAL A 782 3.58 31.80 28.01
N ALA A 783 3.54 32.14 26.71
CA ALA A 783 4.74 32.51 25.94
C ALA A 783 5.53 33.66 26.61
N SER A 784 4.86 34.50 27.41
CA SER A 784 5.50 35.57 28.18
C SER A 784 6.33 35.08 29.39
N THR A 785 6.02 33.91 29.95
CA THR A 785 6.64 33.40 31.20
C THR A 785 7.75 32.39 30.95
N CYS A 786 7.62 31.55 29.91
CA CYS A 786 8.67 30.61 29.47
C CYS A 786 9.63 31.22 28.44
N GLY A 787 9.36 32.45 28.00
CA GLY A 787 10.06 33.10 26.90
C GLY A 787 9.77 32.43 25.54
N ASN A 788 10.26 33.02 24.44
CA ASN A 788 9.91 32.60 23.08
C ASN A 788 10.48 31.23 22.62
N SER A 789 10.97 30.38 23.52
CA SER A 789 11.60 29.11 23.14
C SER A 789 11.30 27.92 24.06
N GLY A 790 10.50 28.07 25.13
CA GLY A 790 10.13 26.96 26.02
C GLY A 790 8.62 26.75 26.08
N SER A 791 8.17 25.50 26.20
CA SER A 791 6.76 25.13 26.35
C SER A 791 6.38 24.91 27.81
N CYS A 792 5.16 25.28 28.20
CA CYS A 792 4.67 25.04 29.56
C CYS A 792 4.10 23.62 29.68
N GLN A 793 4.76 22.76 30.44
CA GLN A 793 4.39 21.37 30.66
C GLN A 793 3.67 21.21 32.00
N VAL A 794 2.75 20.22 32.11
CA VAL A 794 2.06 19.93 33.37
C VAL A 794 3.06 19.32 34.36
N LEU A 795 2.99 19.77 35.62
CA LEU A 795 3.83 19.28 36.70
C LEU A 795 3.05 18.24 37.53
N ASP A 796 3.32 16.95 37.32
CA ASP A 796 2.72 15.84 38.06
C ASP A 796 3.78 14.95 38.75
N SER A 797 3.32 13.93 39.47
CA SER A 797 4.18 13.04 40.26
C SER A 797 5.15 12.18 39.44
N THR A 798 4.99 12.09 38.12
CA THR A 798 5.88 11.37 37.21
C THR A 798 7.09 12.20 36.78
N VAL A 799 7.04 13.53 36.94
CA VAL A 799 8.11 14.45 36.54
C VAL A 799 9.35 14.30 37.45
N PRO A 800 10.55 14.03 36.90
CA PRO A 800 11.78 13.94 37.67
C PRO A 800 12.10 15.25 38.41
N GLY A 801 12.11 15.20 39.75
CA GLY A 801 12.35 16.37 40.61
C GLY A 801 11.12 16.89 41.37
N PHE A 802 9.92 16.34 41.10
CA PHE A 802 8.64 16.74 41.69
C PHE A 802 8.64 16.87 43.23
N LYS A 803 9.32 15.98 43.96
CA LYS A 803 9.35 15.97 45.44
C LYS A 803 10.09 17.17 46.08
N ASN A 804 10.79 17.98 45.29
CA ASN A 804 11.73 19.00 45.79
C ASN A 804 11.13 20.42 45.87
N THR A 805 9.86 20.63 45.54
CA THR A 805 9.18 21.95 45.61
C THR A 805 8.51 22.26 46.95
N GLY A 806 8.76 21.45 47.99
CA GLY A 806 8.25 21.74 49.33
C GLY A 806 6.71 21.83 49.42
N GLY A 807 6.00 21.04 48.60
CA GLY A 807 4.56 20.79 48.75
C GLY A 807 3.63 21.99 48.63
N THR A 808 4.10 23.17 48.22
CA THR A 808 3.24 24.38 48.16
C THR A 808 3.50 25.19 46.90
N LEU A 809 3.00 24.70 45.76
CA LEU A 809 2.80 25.54 44.59
C LEU A 809 1.61 26.46 44.85
N SER A 810 1.75 27.76 44.58
CA SER A 810 0.64 28.71 44.71
C SER A 810 -0.54 28.27 43.83
N LYS A 811 -1.78 28.29 44.37
CA LYS A 811 -3.01 27.89 43.66
C LYS A 811 -3.03 28.43 42.22
N GLY A 812 -3.06 27.52 41.24
CA GLY A 812 -3.17 27.85 39.82
C GLY A 812 -1.84 27.95 39.06
N ARG A 813 -0.72 27.42 39.59
CA ARG A 813 0.55 27.28 38.86
C ARG A 813 1.04 25.83 38.97
N ASN A 814 0.49 24.96 38.12
CA ASN A 814 0.68 23.50 38.16
C ASN A 814 1.52 22.99 36.97
N GLY A 815 2.39 23.81 36.40
CA GLY A 815 3.26 23.44 35.29
C GLY A 815 4.66 24.01 35.42
N PHE A 816 5.59 23.56 34.57
CA PHE A 816 6.95 24.08 34.50
C PHE A 816 7.32 24.38 33.04
N CYS A 817 8.17 25.38 32.83
CA CYS A 817 8.70 25.69 31.51
C CYS A 817 9.75 24.65 31.13
N ASN A 818 9.47 23.84 30.12
CA ASN A 818 10.44 22.91 29.56
C ASN A 818 11.31 23.65 28.52
N PRO A 819 12.61 23.82 28.78
CA PRO A 819 13.50 24.46 27.82
C PRO A 819 13.82 23.52 26.65
N PRO A 820 14.13 24.07 25.45
CA PRO A 820 14.53 23.27 24.31
C PRO A 820 15.90 22.65 24.58
N ALA A 821 16.16 21.48 23.99
CA ALA A 821 17.45 20.82 24.13
C ALA A 821 18.58 21.72 23.59
N PRO A 822 19.76 21.74 24.24
CA PRO A 822 20.89 22.51 23.75
C PRO A 822 21.38 21.88 22.45
N ALA A 823 21.51 22.68 21.39
CA ALA A 823 22.10 22.27 20.12
C ALA A 823 23.61 22.01 20.30
N CYS A 824 23.96 20.78 20.68
CA CYS A 824 25.34 20.37 20.86
C CYS A 824 25.85 19.75 19.55
N ARG A 825 26.41 20.58 18.66
CA ARG A 825 26.98 20.16 17.36
C ARG A 825 27.96 19.00 17.53
N THR A 826 27.61 17.83 17.04
CA THR A 826 28.56 16.73 16.77
C THR A 826 28.94 16.78 15.31
N THR A 827 30.24 16.69 14.99
CA THR A 827 30.67 16.20 13.68
C THR A 827 30.41 14.70 13.69
N TYR A 828 29.27 14.27 13.15
CA TYR A 828 29.02 12.87 12.88
C TYR A 828 29.66 12.54 11.53
N LYS A 829 30.27 11.35 11.42
CA LYS A 829 30.63 10.77 10.13
C LYS A 829 29.37 10.03 9.66
N PRO A 830 28.90 10.23 8.42
CA PRO A 830 27.71 9.53 7.92
C PRO A 830 27.85 8.04 8.19
N SER A 831 26.89 7.45 8.90
CA SER A 831 26.65 6.02 8.80
C SER A 831 26.22 5.77 7.37
N LYS A 832 26.80 4.73 6.75
CA LYS A 832 26.45 4.28 5.41
C LYS A 832 24.94 4.17 5.31
N PHE A 833 24.33 4.91 4.40
CA PHE A 833 22.99 4.62 3.93
C PHE A 833 23.18 3.67 2.76
N THR A 834 22.69 2.44 2.89
CA THR A 834 22.68 1.48 1.78
C THR A 834 21.23 1.11 1.51
N SER A 835 20.86 0.90 0.25
CA SER A 835 19.52 0.41 -0.14
C SER A 835 19.13 -0.90 0.56
N SER A 836 20.10 -1.67 1.07
CA SER A 836 19.86 -2.86 1.89
C SER A 836 19.27 -2.57 3.29
N ASP A 837 19.31 -1.32 3.76
CA ASP A 837 18.69 -0.93 5.04
C ASP A 837 17.15 -0.84 4.94
N VAL A 838 16.59 -0.93 3.73
CA VAL A 838 15.14 -1.00 3.45
C VAL A 838 14.56 -2.36 3.84
N ASP A 839 15.35 -3.44 3.73
CA ASP A 839 14.94 -4.77 4.20
C ASP A 839 15.09 -4.92 5.73
N ASP A 840 16.04 -4.22 6.35
CA ASP A 840 16.26 -4.22 7.81
C ASP A 840 15.16 -3.44 8.58
N ALA A 841 14.32 -2.64 7.90
CA ALA A 841 13.18 -1.94 8.50
C ALA A 841 11.99 -2.87 8.82
N LEU A 842 11.98 -4.08 8.26
CA LEU A 842 11.02 -5.15 8.55
C LEU A 842 11.45 -6.02 9.75
N ASP A 843 12.61 -5.77 10.35
CA ASP A 843 13.06 -6.52 11.51
C ASP A 843 12.39 -6.03 12.82
N PRO A 844 12.12 -6.95 13.77
CA PRO A 844 11.56 -6.60 15.06
C PRO A 844 12.38 -5.55 15.83
N PRO A 845 11.76 -4.85 16.81
CA PRO A 845 12.39 -3.78 17.60
C PRO A 845 13.71 -4.14 18.32
N GLU A 846 14.12 -5.41 18.36
CA GLU A 846 15.35 -5.87 19.00
C GLU A 846 16.64 -5.38 18.32
N LYS A 847 16.61 -5.02 17.03
CA LYS A 847 17.79 -4.43 16.35
C LYS A 847 18.03 -2.95 16.70
N ARG A 848 17.04 -2.21 17.23
CA ARG A 848 17.20 -0.76 17.53
C ARG A 848 18.07 -0.48 18.77
N ASP A 849 18.26 -1.44 19.67
CA ASP A 849 19.03 -1.26 20.92
C ASP A 849 20.41 -1.96 20.95
N ALA A 850 20.75 -2.79 19.96
CA ALA A 850 22.04 -3.50 19.93
C ALA A 850 23.25 -2.63 19.48
N VAL A 851 23.04 -1.46 18.85
CA VAL A 851 24.12 -0.59 18.33
C VAL A 851 24.72 0.34 19.41
N LYS A 852 24.34 0.20 20.69
CA LYS A 852 24.92 0.98 21.81
C LYS A 852 25.93 0.26 22.70
N LEU A 853 26.26 -1.00 22.42
CA LEU A 853 27.33 -1.71 23.12
C LEU A 853 28.17 -2.57 22.15
N LEU A 854 28.87 -1.91 21.23
CA LEU A 854 30.22 -2.27 20.77
C LEU A 854 30.93 -1.03 20.20
#